data_AF-A0A957SAV8-F1
#
_entry.id   AF-A0A957SAV8-F1
#
_cell.length_a   1.000
_cell.length_b   1.000
_cell.length_c   1.000
_cell.angle_alpha   90.00
_cell.angle_beta   90.00
_cell.angle_gamma   90.00
#
_symmetry.space_group_name_H-M   'P 1'
#
loop_
_entity.id
_entity.type
_entity.pdbx_description
1 polymer ?
#
loop_
_entity_poly.entity_id
_entity_poly.type
_entity_poly.pdbx_seq_one_letter_code
_entity_poly.pdbx_strand_id
1 'polypeptide(L)'
;TRQYRNTTPYLYFLEQQLAWGFWWPLGSVVAVGTVWALLLLFYSLLRLLIQTLLPTTGERVWVISETEAAIVILWSWVLPYFGLTGAFLAKFNRYMSPVLPFVVFFAAALIWLLWQGIRRGGRQKTGDSFLSQEDAPVASEESLVTQHATRSTGYMLRWLTRPIAILLTVVGIGGGLFWSAAYVNGVYNEEHTWIQAGRWIFDNVPPGSVFLTEWWDDEPIYALPGQPDINRQALGIEIIKWGPYEEDTAEKYALLKQSLRAADYVYYSSKRIYDSVDELPERYPMTIRYYEAMFNEELGFELAKEVTTPPKLFGYVFDDRTADESWSLYDHAQVHIFRKVRDLSDAEFDAIFDHSWEAAQPWYRGADSPLSPLLNRLGLGNSPESAEQGLINRVIGLLSDRDATTDGQVEERQSLETATPLAELPVVDNYRWNVPASENTFLAIVWWWLVVALLGWVAWPLAFYLFRPLRDRGYLLSRALGWLLTGWILWWLASSDLAMNSVWNSWLTVAVLACFGAAAAVAQWSTIRDFLQKNWGLLVAGEVLFAVAYLGFIRLRMGNPDLWQLWFGGEKFMEFAMLNGILRSPSFPPVDPHFAGGIINYYYFGIYLVGFLIKLTGIYAEVAFNLAIPTLFALTVVNAFAVAYSAVRVPVALEVIRRDGDAGREGDRETGDGETGDGETGDGETGDGEIRE
;
A
#
# COMPACT_ATOMS: atom_id res chain seq x y z
N THR A 1 9.52 11.07 -20.57
CA THR A 1 8.42 10.25 -21.11
C THR A 1 7.10 10.76 -20.58
N ARG A 2 6.22 11.27 -21.45
CA ARG A 2 4.81 11.48 -21.08
C ARG A 2 4.10 10.17 -21.34
N GLN A 3 4.14 9.28 -20.36
CA GLN A 3 3.49 7.97 -20.48
C GLN A 3 2.00 8.12 -20.83
N TYR A 4 1.34 9.23 -20.48
CA TYR A 4 -0.07 9.50 -20.80
C TYR A 4 -0.39 9.93 -22.24
N ARG A 5 0.58 9.99 -23.15
CA ARG A 5 0.27 10.21 -24.57
C ARG A 5 -0.80 9.18 -25.00
N ASN A 6 -1.80 9.66 -25.75
CA ASN A 6 -2.96 8.89 -26.22
C ASN A 6 -3.88 8.27 -25.14
N THR A 7 -3.74 8.63 -23.87
CA THR A 7 -4.62 8.14 -22.79
C THR A 7 -5.19 9.29 -21.96
N THR A 8 -6.41 9.11 -21.45
CA THR A 8 -7.02 10.11 -20.57
C THR A 8 -6.59 9.82 -19.12
N PRO A 9 -5.98 10.78 -18.40
CA PRO A 9 -5.67 10.62 -16.98
C PRO A 9 -6.91 10.21 -16.19
N TYR A 10 -6.72 9.51 -15.07
CA TYR A 10 -7.77 8.88 -14.26
C TYR A 10 -8.52 7.72 -14.95
N LEU A 11 -9.00 7.90 -16.18
CA LEU A 11 -9.70 6.85 -16.94
C LEU A 11 -8.78 5.67 -17.24
N TYR A 12 -7.51 5.93 -17.56
CA TYR A 12 -6.51 4.88 -17.75
C TYR A 12 -6.45 3.91 -16.57
N PHE A 13 -6.34 4.44 -15.34
CA PHE A 13 -6.28 3.62 -14.13
C PHE A 13 -7.55 2.81 -13.91
N LEU A 14 -8.72 3.42 -14.15
CA LEU A 14 -9.99 2.72 -14.02
C LEU A 14 -10.10 1.57 -15.04
N GLU A 15 -9.73 1.82 -16.29
CA GLU A 15 -9.76 0.83 -17.36
C GLU A 15 -8.81 -0.34 -17.07
N GLN A 16 -7.55 -0.05 -16.73
CA GLN A 16 -6.54 -1.07 -16.42
C GLN A 16 -6.94 -1.90 -15.20
N GLN A 17 -7.50 -1.26 -14.17
CA GLN A 17 -7.95 -1.98 -12.98
C GLN A 17 -9.20 -2.83 -13.24
N LEU A 18 -10.14 -2.38 -14.08
CA LEU A 18 -11.34 -3.14 -14.42
C LEU A 18 -11.03 -4.31 -15.37
N ALA A 19 -10.18 -4.08 -16.37
CA ALA A 19 -9.84 -5.08 -17.38
C ALA A 19 -8.86 -6.13 -16.86
N TRP A 20 -7.79 -5.73 -16.17
CA TRP A 20 -6.68 -6.61 -15.81
C TRP A 20 -6.57 -6.86 -14.31
N GLY A 21 -6.86 -5.86 -13.49
CA GLY A 21 -6.74 -6.03 -12.04
C GLY A 21 -7.85 -6.87 -11.42
N PHE A 22 -9.11 -6.53 -11.70
CA PHE A 22 -10.27 -7.30 -11.22
C PHE A 22 -10.82 -8.26 -12.27
N TRP A 23 -10.55 -8.01 -13.54
CA TRP A 23 -11.27 -8.58 -14.69
C TRP A 23 -12.75 -8.19 -14.73
N TRP A 24 -13.33 -8.10 -15.93
CA TRP A 24 -14.64 -7.47 -16.16
C TRP A 24 -15.76 -7.93 -15.21
N PRO A 25 -15.91 -9.22 -14.84
CA PRO A 25 -16.97 -9.65 -13.94
C PRO A 25 -16.86 -9.05 -12.52
N LEU A 26 -15.71 -9.20 -11.85
CA LEU A 26 -15.50 -8.59 -10.53
C LEU A 26 -15.38 -7.07 -10.65
N GLY A 27 -14.70 -6.58 -11.68
CA GLY A 27 -14.57 -5.16 -11.98
C GLY A 27 -15.93 -4.47 -12.11
N SER A 28 -16.89 -5.08 -12.78
CA SER A 28 -18.25 -4.53 -12.91
C SER A 28 -18.97 -4.46 -11.56
N VAL A 29 -18.83 -5.48 -10.72
CA VAL A 29 -19.41 -5.49 -9.36
C VAL A 29 -18.77 -4.40 -8.49
N VAL A 30 -17.45 -4.23 -8.59
CA VAL A 30 -16.69 -3.16 -7.94
C VAL A 30 -17.10 -1.78 -8.42
N ALA A 31 -17.28 -1.60 -9.73
CA ALA A 31 -17.72 -0.34 -10.33
C ALA A 31 -19.12 0.05 -9.84
N VAL A 32 -20.06 -0.90 -9.84
CA VAL A 32 -21.42 -0.69 -9.33
C VAL A 32 -21.39 -0.32 -7.83
N GLY A 33 -20.59 -1.02 -7.02
CA GLY A 33 -20.39 -0.69 -5.61
C GLY A 33 -19.81 0.72 -5.41
N THR A 34 -18.82 1.08 -6.21
CA THR A 34 -18.15 2.38 -6.14
C THR A 34 -19.10 3.51 -6.52
N VAL A 35 -19.86 3.37 -7.61
CA VAL A 35 -20.88 4.35 -8.03
C VAL A 35 -21.95 4.51 -6.96
N TRP A 36 -22.43 3.41 -6.38
CA TRP A 36 -23.37 3.44 -5.26
C TRP A 36 -22.81 4.22 -4.06
N ALA A 37 -21.56 3.97 -3.67
CA ALA A 37 -20.92 4.66 -2.56
C ALA A 37 -20.68 6.15 -2.84
N LEU A 38 -20.39 6.53 -4.08
CA LEU A 38 -20.27 7.93 -4.51
C LEU A 38 -21.63 8.65 -4.43
N LEU A 39 -22.71 8.00 -4.88
CA LEU A 39 -24.06 8.56 -4.79
C LEU A 39 -24.48 8.76 -3.32
N LEU A 40 -24.11 7.82 -2.44
CA LEU A 40 -24.34 7.97 -1.00
C LEU A 40 -23.52 9.13 -0.41
N LEU A 41 -22.25 9.26 -0.78
CA LEU A 41 -21.44 10.41 -0.35
C LEU A 41 -22.10 11.73 -0.76
N PHE A 42 -22.50 11.85 -2.03
CA PHE A 42 -23.16 13.06 -2.52
C PHE A 42 -24.46 13.35 -1.77
N TYR A 43 -25.28 12.31 -1.54
CA TYR A 43 -26.50 12.45 -0.74
C TYR A 43 -26.21 12.90 0.69
N SER A 44 -25.21 12.31 1.36
CA SER A 44 -24.80 12.69 2.71
C SER A 44 -24.30 14.13 2.78
N LEU A 45 -23.45 14.55 1.84
CA LEU A 45 -22.93 15.93 1.77
C LEU A 45 -24.03 16.94 1.46
N LEU A 46 -24.93 16.63 0.52
CA LEU A 46 -26.06 17.49 0.20
C LEU A 46 -26.99 17.65 1.40
N ARG A 47 -27.29 16.55 2.10
CA ARG A 47 -28.11 16.57 3.32
C ARG A 47 -27.46 17.43 4.40
N LEU A 48 -26.15 17.30 4.60
CA LEU A 48 -25.39 18.12 5.54
C LEU A 48 -25.45 19.60 5.15
N LEU A 49 -25.22 19.92 3.88
CA LEU A 49 -25.29 21.29 3.37
C LEU A 49 -26.69 21.91 3.57
N ILE A 50 -27.76 21.16 3.27
CA ILE A 50 -29.14 21.59 3.47
C ILE A 50 -29.41 21.89 4.95
N GLN A 51 -28.93 21.04 5.87
CA GLN A 51 -29.02 21.29 7.31
C GLN A 51 -28.23 22.53 7.75
N THR A 52 -27.11 22.83 7.08
CA THR A 52 -26.33 24.05 7.34
C THR A 52 -27.05 25.31 6.87
N LEU A 53 -27.67 25.27 5.69
CA LEU A 53 -28.19 26.46 5.00
C LEU A 53 -29.65 26.79 5.33
N LEU A 54 -30.49 25.79 5.61
CA LEU A 54 -31.91 26.05 5.93
C LEU A 54 -32.09 26.38 7.42
N PRO A 55 -32.80 27.47 7.75
CA PRO A 55 -33.14 27.78 9.13
C PRO A 55 -34.19 26.78 9.65
N THR A 56 -33.80 25.91 10.56
CA THR A 56 -34.73 25.09 11.35
C THR A 56 -35.13 25.85 12.61
N THR A 57 -36.43 26.01 12.84
CA THR A 57 -37.00 26.51 14.11
C THR A 57 -36.79 25.47 15.22
N GLY A 58 -35.65 25.54 15.93
CA GLY A 58 -35.31 24.69 17.06
C GLY A 58 -33.79 24.63 17.32
N GLU A 59 -33.38 24.06 18.47
CA GLU A 59 -31.96 23.82 18.78
C GLU A 59 -31.31 22.94 17.70
N ARG A 60 -30.17 23.41 17.15
CA ARG A 60 -29.42 22.71 16.10
C ARG A 60 -28.72 21.48 16.68
N VAL A 61 -29.32 20.30 16.52
CA VAL A 61 -28.61 19.03 16.73
C VAL A 61 -28.14 18.53 15.36
N TRP A 62 -26.84 18.63 15.10
CA TRP A 62 -26.21 18.01 13.93
C TRP A 62 -26.21 16.49 14.12
N VAL A 63 -27.14 15.79 13.47
CA VAL A 63 -27.19 14.33 13.54
C VAL A 63 -26.57 13.76 12.28
N ILE A 64 -25.25 13.55 12.31
CA ILE A 64 -24.55 12.68 11.36
C ILE A 64 -24.71 11.26 11.89
N SER A 65 -25.33 10.37 11.11
CA SER A 65 -25.36 8.95 11.48
C SER A 65 -23.96 8.34 11.38
N GLU A 66 -23.68 7.29 12.18
CA GLU A 66 -22.39 6.57 12.11
C GLU A 66 -22.06 6.09 10.69
N THR A 67 -23.09 5.70 9.92
CA THR A 67 -22.94 5.26 8.53
C THR A 67 -22.55 6.41 7.61
N GLU A 68 -23.17 7.59 7.77
CA GLU A 68 -22.80 8.79 6.99
C GLU A 68 -21.37 9.23 7.33
N ALA A 69 -21.01 9.23 8.61
CA ALA A 69 -19.65 9.53 9.05
C ALA A 69 -18.64 8.54 8.44
N ALA A 70 -18.91 7.24 8.48
CA ALA A 70 -18.05 6.22 7.91
C ALA A 70 -17.84 6.42 6.39
N ILE A 71 -18.91 6.69 5.64
CA ILE A 71 -18.82 6.93 4.19
C ILE A 71 -17.96 8.17 3.91
N VAL A 72 -18.20 9.27 4.62
CA VAL A 72 -17.40 10.50 4.47
C VAL A 72 -15.93 10.25 4.82
N ILE A 73 -15.64 9.52 5.90
CA ILE A 73 -14.27 9.20 6.32
C ILE A 73 -13.56 8.35 5.25
N LEU A 74 -14.19 7.29 4.75
CA LEU A 74 -13.57 6.43 3.73
C LEU A 74 -13.27 7.23 2.45
N TRP A 75 -14.22 8.05 2.00
CA TRP A 75 -14.01 8.90 0.82
C TRP A 75 -13.03 10.05 1.05
N SER A 76 -12.89 10.55 2.28
CA SER A 76 -11.91 11.59 2.62
C SER A 76 -10.46 11.14 2.41
N TRP A 77 -10.22 9.83 2.38
CA TRP A 77 -8.93 9.26 1.99
C TRP A 77 -8.91 8.88 0.50
N VAL A 78 -9.93 8.16 0.04
CA VAL A 78 -9.94 7.60 -1.33
C VAL A 78 -9.95 8.70 -2.40
N LEU A 79 -10.78 9.75 -2.25
CA LEU A 79 -10.86 10.80 -3.27
C LEU A 79 -9.57 11.62 -3.38
N PRO A 80 -8.96 12.13 -2.28
CA PRO A 80 -7.70 12.86 -2.39
C PRO A 80 -6.56 12.01 -2.92
N TYR A 81 -6.47 10.74 -2.48
CA TYR A 81 -5.43 9.84 -2.97
C TYR A 81 -5.59 9.57 -4.47
N PHE A 82 -6.79 9.20 -4.93
CA PHE A 82 -7.06 8.99 -6.36
C PHE A 82 -6.85 10.27 -7.18
N GLY A 83 -7.29 11.43 -6.65
CA GLY A 83 -7.13 12.74 -7.27
C GLY A 83 -5.66 13.13 -7.48
N LEU A 84 -4.83 12.92 -6.46
CA LEU A 84 -3.39 13.20 -6.49
C LEU A 84 -2.64 12.20 -7.37
N THR A 85 -2.78 10.90 -7.09
CA THR A 85 -2.07 9.84 -7.82
C THR A 85 -2.46 9.84 -9.30
N GLY A 86 -3.73 10.09 -9.59
CA GLY A 86 -4.22 10.16 -10.97
C GLY A 86 -3.74 11.39 -11.75
N ALA A 87 -3.26 12.43 -11.06
CA ALA A 87 -2.63 13.60 -11.68
C ALA A 87 -1.15 13.37 -12.04
N PHE A 88 -0.51 12.33 -11.49
CA PHE A 88 0.88 12.03 -11.81
C PHE A 88 1.02 11.65 -13.28
N LEU A 89 2.09 12.09 -13.94
CA LEU A 89 2.42 11.73 -15.33
C LEU A 89 3.08 10.35 -15.46
N ALA A 90 2.83 9.45 -14.49
CA ALA A 90 3.26 8.06 -14.52
C ALA A 90 2.05 7.10 -14.73
N LYS A 91 2.09 6.27 -15.78
CA LYS A 91 1.21 5.12 -16.05
C LYS A 91 1.74 3.91 -15.27
N PHE A 92 1.49 3.89 -13.95
CA PHE A 92 1.78 2.71 -13.13
C PHE A 92 0.57 2.40 -12.27
N ASN A 93 -0.25 1.46 -12.74
CA ASN A 93 -1.49 1.11 -12.03
C ASN A 93 -1.25 0.57 -10.61
N ARG A 94 -0.05 0.06 -10.30
CA ARG A 94 0.34 -0.32 -8.92
C ARG A 94 0.17 0.80 -7.89
N TYR A 95 0.28 2.08 -8.29
CA TYR A 95 0.03 3.20 -7.36
C TYR A 95 -1.44 3.34 -6.98
N MET A 96 -2.37 2.69 -7.69
CA MET A 96 -3.77 2.62 -7.27
C MET A 96 -4.06 1.49 -6.29
N SER A 97 -3.07 0.63 -5.97
CA SER A 97 -3.24 -0.47 -5.02
C SER A 97 -3.83 -0.06 -3.66
N PRO A 98 -3.52 1.12 -3.07
CA PRO A 98 -4.11 1.53 -1.79
C PRO A 98 -5.61 1.85 -1.86
N VAL A 99 -6.16 2.07 -3.05
CA VAL A 99 -7.60 2.33 -3.26
C VAL A 99 -8.40 1.03 -3.38
N LEU A 100 -7.76 -0.05 -3.86
CA LEU A 100 -8.43 -1.31 -4.21
C LEU A 100 -9.25 -1.93 -3.07
N PRO A 101 -8.75 -2.01 -1.81
CA PRO A 101 -9.54 -2.56 -0.72
C PRO A 101 -10.85 -1.81 -0.51
N PHE A 102 -10.82 -0.47 -0.62
CA PHE A 102 -11.99 0.38 -0.37
C PHE A 102 -13.08 0.21 -1.43
N VAL A 103 -12.72 0.14 -2.70
CA VAL A 103 -13.70 -0.07 -3.79
C VAL A 103 -14.32 -1.47 -3.72
N VAL A 104 -13.55 -2.47 -3.28
CA VAL A 104 -14.08 -3.82 -2.97
C VAL A 104 -15.01 -3.77 -1.75
N PHE A 105 -14.65 -3.04 -0.70
CA PHE A 105 -15.52 -2.84 0.47
C PHE A 105 -16.85 -2.19 0.10
N PHE A 106 -16.85 -1.20 -0.80
CA PHE A 106 -18.10 -0.58 -1.27
C PHE A 106 -19.00 -1.58 -2.00
N ALA A 107 -18.43 -2.46 -2.82
CA ALA A 107 -19.18 -3.53 -3.48
C ALA A 107 -19.75 -4.53 -2.48
N ALA A 108 -18.93 -4.98 -1.52
CA ALA A 108 -19.37 -5.88 -0.45
C ALA A 108 -20.49 -5.26 0.40
N ALA A 109 -20.38 -3.97 0.74
CA ALA A 109 -21.39 -3.24 1.49
C ALA A 109 -22.72 -3.13 0.73
N LEU A 110 -22.68 -2.85 -0.58
CA LEU A 110 -23.87 -2.84 -1.43
C LEU A 110 -24.54 -4.22 -1.47
N ILE A 111 -23.78 -5.28 -1.73
CA ILE A 111 -24.29 -6.66 -1.75
C ILE A 111 -24.95 -7.00 -0.41
N TRP A 112 -24.29 -6.67 0.71
CA TRP A 112 -24.82 -6.90 2.05
C TRP A 112 -26.15 -6.18 2.28
N LEU A 113 -26.27 -4.92 1.86
CA LEU A 113 -27.51 -4.15 1.98
C LEU A 113 -28.64 -4.71 1.12
N LEU A 114 -28.34 -5.11 -0.11
CA LEU A 114 -29.31 -5.76 -1.00
C LEU A 114 -29.79 -7.10 -0.43
N TRP A 115 -28.88 -7.85 0.20
CA TRP A 115 -29.17 -9.13 0.86
C TRP A 115 -30.09 -8.99 2.08
N GLN A 116 -29.78 -8.02 2.95
CA GLN A 116 -30.63 -7.68 4.10
C GLN A 116 -32.04 -7.26 3.67
N GLY A 117 -32.16 -6.76 2.44
CA GLY A 117 -33.36 -6.10 1.93
C GLY A 117 -33.59 -4.79 2.68
N ILE A 118 -34.30 -3.85 2.07
CA ILE A 118 -34.70 -2.60 2.74
C ILE A 118 -35.69 -2.96 3.86
N ARG A 119 -35.19 -3.43 5.02
CA ARG A 119 -35.98 -3.58 6.24
C ARG A 119 -36.32 -2.16 6.68
N ARG A 120 -37.62 -1.83 6.66
CA ARG A 120 -38.11 -0.56 7.18
C ARG A 120 -37.65 -0.41 8.64
N GLY A 121 -37.44 0.84 9.06
CA GLY A 121 -37.53 1.25 10.45
C GLY A 121 -38.86 0.81 11.06
N GLY A 122 -38.93 -0.46 11.46
CA GLY A 122 -39.80 -0.92 12.51
C GLY A 122 -39.11 -0.49 13.80
N ARG A 123 -39.69 0.53 14.42
CA ARG A 123 -39.53 0.92 15.83
C ARG A 123 -38.84 -0.20 16.61
N GLN A 124 -37.55 -0.06 16.84
CA GLN A 124 -36.84 -0.86 17.82
C GLN A 124 -37.57 -0.51 19.13
N LYS A 125 -38.39 -1.44 19.63
CA LYS A 125 -38.87 -1.38 21.00
C LYS A 125 -37.62 -1.56 21.87
N THR A 126 -36.92 -0.46 22.11
CA THR A 126 -36.15 -0.29 23.33
C THR A 126 -37.18 -0.40 24.45
N GLY A 127 -37.16 -1.52 25.16
CA GLY A 127 -37.69 -1.57 26.51
C GLY A 127 -37.00 -0.48 27.32
N ASP A 128 -37.81 0.20 28.12
CA ASP A 128 -37.47 1.24 29.11
C ASP A 128 -37.74 2.67 28.69
N SER A 129 -39.01 3.07 28.79
CA SER A 129 -39.37 4.20 29.67
C SER A 129 -40.85 4.13 30.06
N PHE A 130 -41.06 3.91 31.36
CA PHE A 130 -42.22 4.42 32.07
C PHE A 130 -42.33 5.93 31.83
N LEU A 131 -43.47 6.41 31.31
CA LEU A 131 -44.27 7.52 31.83
C LEU A 131 -45.26 8.05 30.76
N SER A 132 -46.50 8.22 31.22
CA SER A 132 -47.62 8.98 30.64
C SER A 132 -48.09 8.65 29.22
N GLN A 133 -49.11 7.81 29.20
CA GLN A 133 -50.12 7.68 28.16
C GLN A 133 -51.22 8.70 28.47
N GLU A 134 -51.31 9.79 27.71
CA GLU A 134 -52.56 10.56 27.45
C GLU A 134 -52.26 11.69 26.43
N ASP A 135 -53.26 11.96 25.59
CA ASP A 135 -53.34 13.00 24.55
C ASP A 135 -52.66 12.78 23.19
N ALA A 136 -53.39 12.10 22.29
CA ALA A 136 -53.20 12.21 20.84
C ALA A 136 -54.46 12.81 20.20
N PRO A 137 -54.39 13.92 19.43
CA PRO A 137 -55.53 14.41 18.67
C PRO A 137 -55.72 13.59 17.38
N VAL A 138 -56.99 13.44 17.02
CA VAL A 138 -57.54 12.72 15.88
C VAL A 138 -56.88 13.14 14.57
N ALA A 139 -56.29 12.18 13.84
CA ALA A 139 -55.75 12.38 12.50
C ALA A 139 -56.89 12.44 11.46
N SER A 140 -56.85 13.45 10.59
CA SER A 140 -57.80 13.65 9.49
C SER A 140 -57.61 12.66 8.33
N GLU A 141 -58.71 12.34 7.66
CA GLU A 141 -58.86 11.31 6.60
C GLU A 141 -57.99 11.55 5.35
N GLU A 142 -57.38 12.72 5.16
CA GLU A 142 -56.49 13.00 4.02
C GLU A 142 -55.15 12.25 4.07
N SER A 143 -54.73 11.73 5.23
CA SER A 143 -53.46 10.99 5.36
C SER A 143 -53.51 9.53 4.89
N LEU A 144 -54.70 8.98 4.62
CA LEU A 144 -54.90 7.56 4.28
C LEU A 144 -54.70 7.25 2.79
N VAL A 145 -54.88 8.24 1.90
CA VAL A 145 -54.81 8.04 0.44
C VAL A 145 -53.38 8.15 -0.09
N THR A 146 -52.56 9.06 0.46
CA THR A 146 -51.15 9.25 0.06
C THR A 146 -50.22 8.16 0.64
N GLN A 147 -50.61 7.50 1.74
CA GLN A 147 -49.88 6.35 2.30
C GLN A 147 -50.06 5.05 1.50
N HIS A 148 -51.12 4.92 0.70
CA HIS A 148 -51.36 3.71 -0.11
C HIS A 148 -50.55 3.71 -1.42
N ALA A 149 -50.37 4.86 -2.07
CA ALA A 149 -49.65 4.96 -3.34
C ALA A 149 -48.12 4.79 -3.21
N THR A 150 -47.52 5.13 -2.06
CA THR A 150 -46.08 4.90 -1.79
C THR A 150 -45.79 3.53 -1.14
N ARG A 151 -46.82 2.78 -0.75
CA ARG A 151 -46.66 1.42 -0.21
C ARG A 151 -46.52 0.37 -1.32
N SER A 152 -47.24 0.46 -2.46
CA SER A 152 -47.25 -0.61 -3.46
C SER A 152 -45.94 -0.75 -4.26
N THR A 153 -45.28 0.35 -4.61
CA THR A 153 -44.02 0.34 -5.39
C THR A 153 -42.83 -0.24 -4.60
N GLY A 154 -42.83 -0.06 -3.27
CA GLY A 154 -41.78 -0.58 -2.38
C GLY A 154 -41.87 -2.08 -2.08
N TYR A 155 -43.02 -2.71 -2.27
CA TYR A 155 -43.13 -4.18 -2.18
C TYR A 155 -42.61 -4.85 -3.44
N MET A 156 -42.85 -4.26 -4.62
CA MET A 156 -42.42 -4.81 -5.91
C MET A 156 -40.90 -4.87 -6.12
N LEU A 157 -40.15 -3.94 -5.52
CA LEU A 157 -38.70 -3.91 -5.66
C LEU A 157 -37.99 -4.87 -4.70
N ARG A 158 -38.66 -5.33 -3.63
CA ARG A 158 -38.05 -6.13 -2.54
C ARG A 158 -37.78 -7.59 -2.91
N TRP A 159 -38.62 -8.21 -3.74
CA TRP A 159 -38.33 -9.56 -4.21
C TRP A 159 -37.16 -9.63 -5.21
N LEU A 160 -36.75 -8.48 -5.77
CA LEU A 160 -35.60 -8.40 -6.66
C LEU A 160 -34.27 -8.18 -5.92
N THR A 161 -34.24 -7.62 -4.70
CA THR A 161 -32.97 -7.25 -4.05
C THR A 161 -32.09 -8.46 -3.71
N ARG A 162 -32.69 -9.55 -3.21
CA ARG A 162 -31.94 -10.78 -2.88
C ARG A 162 -31.42 -11.50 -4.13
N PRO A 163 -32.22 -11.73 -5.18
CA PRO A 163 -31.70 -12.23 -6.45
C PRO A 163 -30.56 -11.38 -7.02
N ILE A 164 -30.67 -10.05 -6.96
CA ILE A 164 -29.59 -9.14 -7.40
C ILE A 164 -28.34 -9.32 -6.52
N ALA A 165 -28.48 -9.39 -5.19
CA ALA A 165 -27.36 -9.64 -4.29
C ALA A 165 -26.66 -10.96 -4.60
N ILE A 166 -27.43 -12.02 -4.84
CA ILE A 166 -26.91 -13.34 -5.23
C ILE A 166 -26.17 -13.23 -6.56
N LEU A 167 -26.77 -12.59 -7.57
CA LEU A 167 -26.16 -12.39 -8.88
C LEU A 167 -24.83 -11.65 -8.77
N LEU A 168 -24.79 -10.50 -8.08
CA LEU A 168 -23.57 -9.73 -7.88
C LEU A 168 -22.51 -10.52 -7.11
N THR A 169 -22.92 -11.31 -6.12
CA THR A 169 -22.00 -12.19 -5.36
C THR A 169 -21.40 -13.27 -6.25
N VAL A 170 -22.23 -13.97 -7.02
CA VAL A 170 -21.82 -15.06 -7.90
C VAL A 170 -20.91 -14.53 -9.02
N VAL A 171 -21.28 -13.41 -9.64
CA VAL A 171 -20.47 -12.76 -10.68
C VAL A 171 -19.16 -12.24 -10.10
N GLY A 172 -19.18 -11.57 -8.95
CA GLY A 172 -17.99 -10.99 -8.33
C GLY A 172 -17.01 -12.05 -7.82
N ILE A 173 -17.46 -12.98 -6.99
CA ILE A 173 -16.61 -14.04 -6.42
C ILE A 173 -16.23 -15.04 -7.52
N GLY A 174 -17.18 -15.48 -8.34
CA GLY A 174 -16.91 -16.43 -9.43
C GLY A 174 -15.94 -15.84 -10.45
N GLY A 175 -16.11 -14.58 -10.82
CA GLY A 175 -15.20 -13.84 -11.69
C GLY A 175 -13.80 -13.69 -11.12
N GLY A 176 -13.70 -13.26 -9.86
CA GLY A 176 -12.42 -13.10 -9.17
C GLY A 176 -11.66 -14.42 -9.00
N LEU A 177 -12.35 -15.49 -8.62
CA LEU A 177 -11.76 -16.84 -8.53
C LEU A 177 -11.33 -17.36 -9.90
N PHE A 178 -12.15 -17.17 -10.93
CA PHE A 178 -11.80 -17.55 -12.30
C PHE A 178 -10.54 -16.82 -12.77
N TRP A 179 -10.47 -15.50 -12.57
CA TRP A 179 -9.34 -14.70 -13.00
C TRP A 179 -8.05 -15.04 -12.24
N SER A 180 -8.16 -15.23 -10.92
CA SER A 180 -7.04 -15.68 -10.09
C SER A 180 -6.54 -17.06 -10.53
N ALA A 181 -7.45 -17.98 -10.81
CA ALA A 181 -7.08 -19.31 -11.31
C ALA A 181 -6.44 -19.26 -12.69
N ALA A 182 -6.86 -18.34 -13.57
CA ALA A 182 -6.24 -18.14 -14.88
C ALA A 182 -4.80 -17.63 -14.78
N TYR A 183 -4.51 -16.70 -13.87
CA TYR A 183 -3.14 -16.27 -13.58
C TYR A 183 -2.31 -17.39 -12.95
N VAL A 184 -2.83 -18.07 -11.92
CA VAL A 184 -2.10 -19.17 -11.28
C VAL A 184 -1.77 -20.26 -12.28
N ASN A 185 -2.71 -20.64 -13.14
CA ASN A 185 -2.49 -21.69 -14.13
C ASN A 185 -1.64 -21.24 -15.32
N GLY A 186 -1.76 -19.97 -15.75
CA GLY A 186 -1.11 -19.47 -16.96
C GLY A 186 0.25 -18.82 -16.77
N VAL A 187 0.45 -18.20 -15.62
CA VAL A 187 1.63 -17.40 -15.29
C VAL A 187 2.44 -18.11 -14.21
N TYR A 188 1.86 -18.31 -13.03
CA TYR A 188 2.62 -18.75 -11.85
C TYR A 188 2.95 -20.24 -11.81
N ASN A 189 2.23 -21.08 -12.56
CA ASN A 189 2.54 -22.50 -12.74
C ASN A 189 3.40 -22.79 -13.97
N GLU A 190 3.70 -21.77 -14.78
CA GLU A 190 4.59 -21.89 -15.93
C GLU A 190 5.99 -21.43 -15.54
N GLU A 191 7.00 -21.92 -16.26
CA GLU A 191 8.38 -21.43 -16.09
C GLU A 191 8.46 -19.96 -16.55
N HIS A 192 9.18 -19.11 -15.83
CA HIS A 192 9.28 -17.68 -16.19
C HIS A 192 9.79 -17.51 -17.63
N THR A 193 9.21 -16.58 -18.38
CA THR A 193 9.48 -16.40 -19.83
C THR A 193 10.95 -16.16 -20.13
N TRP A 194 11.66 -15.39 -19.31
CA TRP A 194 13.12 -15.22 -19.43
C TRP A 194 13.91 -16.52 -19.27
N ILE A 195 13.50 -17.42 -18.37
CA ILE A 195 14.18 -18.71 -18.19
C ILE A 195 13.93 -19.60 -19.41
N GLN A 196 12.70 -19.62 -19.92
CA GLN A 196 12.35 -20.34 -21.15
C GLN A 196 13.14 -19.81 -22.36
N ALA A 197 13.25 -18.49 -22.50
CA ALA A 197 14.02 -17.83 -23.54
C ALA A 197 15.52 -18.14 -23.42
N GLY A 198 16.08 -18.03 -22.22
CA GLY A 198 17.48 -18.39 -21.94
C GLY A 198 17.79 -19.84 -22.29
N ARG A 199 16.91 -20.79 -21.91
CA ARG A 199 17.06 -22.20 -22.28
C ARG A 199 17.04 -22.39 -23.80
N TRP A 200 16.09 -21.76 -24.49
CA TRP A 200 16.05 -21.82 -25.95
C TRP A 200 17.34 -21.27 -26.59
N ILE A 201 17.87 -20.16 -26.07
CA ILE A 201 19.16 -19.60 -26.54
C ILE A 201 20.28 -20.61 -26.35
N PHE A 202 20.42 -21.17 -25.15
CA PHE A 202 21.51 -22.10 -24.85
C PHE A 202 21.43 -23.43 -25.63
N ASP A 203 20.23 -23.84 -26.04
CA ASP A 203 20.02 -25.05 -26.83
C ASP A 203 20.18 -24.85 -28.34
N ASN A 204 19.96 -23.63 -28.86
CA ASN A 204 19.82 -23.39 -30.31
C ASN A 204 20.86 -22.43 -30.90
N VAL A 205 21.52 -21.61 -30.08
CA VAL A 205 22.42 -20.56 -30.55
C VAL A 205 23.87 -21.05 -30.56
N PRO A 206 24.62 -20.86 -31.67
CA PRO A 206 26.02 -21.26 -31.74
C PRO A 206 26.91 -20.57 -30.67
N PRO A 207 27.92 -21.27 -30.14
CA PRO A 207 28.93 -20.63 -29.30
C PRO A 207 29.66 -19.51 -30.06
N GLY A 208 29.97 -18.41 -29.36
CA GLY A 208 30.62 -17.24 -29.94
C GLY A 208 29.70 -16.25 -30.65
N SER A 209 28.38 -16.49 -30.66
CA SER A 209 27.41 -15.57 -31.29
C SER A 209 27.31 -14.23 -30.57
N VAL A 210 27.05 -13.18 -31.36
CA VAL A 210 26.89 -11.80 -30.89
C VAL A 210 25.40 -11.45 -30.83
N PHE A 211 24.93 -10.97 -29.67
CA PHE A 211 23.57 -10.46 -29.50
C PHE A 211 23.54 -8.94 -29.47
N LEU A 212 22.50 -8.35 -30.07
CA LEU A 212 22.10 -6.96 -29.85
C LEU A 212 20.87 -6.91 -28.94
N THR A 213 20.92 -6.03 -27.93
CA THR A 213 19.80 -5.77 -27.02
C THR A 213 19.76 -4.30 -26.63
N GLU A 214 18.67 -3.88 -26.01
CA GLU A 214 18.50 -2.51 -25.52
C GLU A 214 19.19 -2.27 -24.17
N TRP A 215 19.69 -1.06 -23.96
CA TRP A 215 19.95 -0.54 -22.62
C TRP A 215 18.62 -0.36 -21.87
N TRP A 216 18.62 -0.60 -20.56
CA TRP A 216 17.47 -0.45 -19.64
C TRP A 216 16.39 -1.55 -19.65
N ASP A 217 16.63 -2.66 -20.35
CA ASP A 217 15.81 -3.88 -20.22
C ASP A 217 16.60 -5.05 -19.60
N ASP A 218 15.86 -6.09 -19.21
CA ASP A 218 16.36 -7.27 -18.51
C ASP A 218 17.08 -8.24 -19.47
N GLU A 219 18.04 -9.03 -18.97
CA GLU A 219 18.79 -10.00 -19.79
C GLU A 219 18.27 -11.44 -19.55
N PRO A 220 17.69 -12.13 -20.55
CA PRO A 220 17.20 -13.50 -20.39
C PRO A 220 18.33 -14.56 -20.43
N ILE A 221 19.59 -14.14 -20.62
CA ILE A 221 20.76 -15.00 -20.85
C ILE A 221 21.69 -15.13 -19.63
N TYR A 222 21.14 -14.98 -18.43
CA TYR A 222 21.82 -15.34 -17.19
C TYR A 222 21.91 -16.86 -17.01
N ALA A 223 22.64 -17.29 -15.98
CA ALA A 223 22.72 -18.70 -15.63
C ALA A 223 21.32 -19.26 -15.30
N LEU A 224 21.00 -20.43 -15.84
CA LEU A 224 19.72 -21.08 -15.56
C LEU A 224 19.66 -21.52 -14.08
N PRO A 225 18.49 -21.43 -13.41
CA PRO A 225 18.35 -21.90 -12.04
C PRO A 225 18.77 -23.37 -11.89
N GLY A 226 19.66 -23.63 -10.93
CA GLY A 226 20.20 -24.97 -10.67
C GLY A 226 21.26 -25.46 -11.66
N GLN A 227 21.64 -24.65 -12.66
CA GLN A 227 22.62 -24.99 -13.69
C GLN A 227 23.62 -23.83 -13.92
N PRO A 228 24.47 -23.51 -12.92
CA PRO A 228 25.34 -22.33 -12.98
C PRO A 228 26.37 -22.39 -14.11
N ASP A 229 26.72 -23.58 -14.58
CA ASP A 229 27.69 -23.81 -15.65
C ASP A 229 27.11 -23.49 -17.05
N ILE A 230 25.78 -23.43 -17.19
CA ILE A 230 25.11 -23.00 -18.41
C ILE A 230 24.82 -21.51 -18.30
N ASN A 231 25.68 -20.70 -18.91
CA ASN A 231 25.58 -19.25 -18.90
C ASN A 231 26.20 -18.65 -20.16
N ARG A 232 26.00 -17.34 -20.37
CA ARG A 232 26.55 -16.61 -21.52
C ARG A 232 28.06 -16.75 -21.66
N GLN A 233 28.83 -16.76 -20.55
CA GLN A 233 30.29 -16.83 -20.58
C GLN A 233 30.76 -18.20 -21.07
N ALA A 234 30.09 -19.27 -20.67
CA ALA A 234 30.42 -20.64 -21.09
C ALA A 234 30.24 -20.85 -22.60
N LEU A 235 29.25 -20.18 -23.21
CA LEU A 235 29.01 -20.20 -24.65
C LEU A 235 29.79 -19.13 -25.41
N GLY A 236 30.54 -18.27 -24.73
CA GLY A 236 31.25 -17.14 -25.36
C GLY A 236 30.32 -16.15 -26.05
N ILE A 237 29.08 -16.00 -25.55
CA ILE A 237 28.11 -15.04 -26.11
C ILE A 237 28.55 -13.62 -25.78
N GLU A 238 28.69 -12.78 -26.80
CA GLU A 238 28.93 -11.35 -26.67
C GLU A 238 27.62 -10.56 -26.75
N ILE A 239 27.52 -9.46 -26.00
CA ILE A 239 26.33 -8.61 -25.98
C ILE A 239 26.72 -7.19 -26.35
N ILE A 240 26.07 -6.66 -27.39
CA ILE A 240 26.08 -5.25 -27.75
C ILE A 240 24.80 -4.64 -27.18
N LYS A 241 24.95 -3.55 -26.42
CA LYS A 241 23.82 -2.76 -25.92
C LYS A 241 23.77 -1.41 -26.60
N TRP A 242 22.62 -1.06 -27.16
CA TRP A 242 22.38 0.25 -27.79
C TRP A 242 21.31 1.04 -27.02
N GLY A 243 21.38 2.37 -27.10
CA GLY A 243 20.58 3.28 -26.26
C GLY A 243 19.33 3.81 -27.00
N PRO A 244 18.16 3.16 -26.87
CA PRO A 244 16.94 3.58 -27.58
C PRO A 244 16.42 4.94 -27.10
N TYR A 245 16.63 5.30 -25.83
CA TYR A 245 16.22 6.59 -25.26
C TYR A 245 17.13 7.77 -25.57
N GLU A 246 18.29 7.53 -26.20
CA GLU A 246 19.14 8.62 -26.67
C GLU A 246 18.45 9.37 -27.82
N GLU A 247 18.79 10.64 -28.04
CA GLU A 247 18.19 11.42 -29.13
C GLU A 247 18.49 10.78 -30.49
N ASP A 248 17.53 10.83 -31.41
CA ASP A 248 17.72 10.33 -32.76
C ASP A 248 18.62 11.29 -33.56
N THR A 249 19.86 10.85 -33.81
CA THR A 249 20.85 11.60 -34.58
C THR A 249 21.50 10.71 -35.66
N ALA A 250 22.21 11.34 -36.60
CA ALA A 250 23.00 10.62 -37.61
C ALA A 250 24.07 9.72 -36.97
N GLU A 251 24.67 10.15 -35.86
CA GLU A 251 25.65 9.36 -35.11
C GLU A 251 24.99 8.12 -34.47
N LYS A 252 23.82 8.29 -33.85
CA LYS A 252 23.05 7.15 -33.29
C LYS A 252 22.69 6.15 -34.40
N TYR A 253 22.27 6.63 -35.56
CA TYR A 253 22.01 5.78 -36.73
C TYR A 253 23.27 5.00 -37.17
N ALA A 254 24.42 5.67 -37.27
CA ALA A 254 25.67 5.02 -37.66
C ALA A 254 26.08 3.90 -36.66
N LEU A 255 25.92 4.16 -35.35
CA LEU A 255 26.17 3.16 -34.30
C LEU A 255 25.18 2.00 -34.34
N LEU A 256 23.88 2.28 -34.55
CA LEU A 256 22.85 1.25 -34.69
C LEU A 256 23.14 0.35 -35.90
N LYS A 257 23.46 0.94 -37.06
CA LYS A 257 23.84 0.20 -38.27
C LYS A 257 25.07 -0.68 -38.05
N GLN A 258 26.10 -0.16 -37.38
CA GLN A 258 27.28 -0.96 -37.02
C GLN A 258 26.91 -2.13 -36.10
N SER A 259 26.06 -1.87 -35.11
CA SER A 259 25.61 -2.89 -34.14
C SER A 259 24.79 -3.99 -34.81
N LEU A 260 23.86 -3.63 -35.72
CA LEU A 260 23.08 -4.58 -36.51
C LEU A 260 23.94 -5.43 -37.44
N ARG A 261 25.00 -4.85 -38.02
CA ARG A 261 25.98 -5.61 -38.81
C ARG A 261 26.78 -6.60 -37.97
N ALA A 262 27.15 -6.22 -36.75
CA ALA A 262 27.93 -7.09 -35.86
C ALA A 262 27.10 -8.21 -35.22
N ALA A 263 25.80 -7.99 -34.99
CA ALA A 263 24.95 -8.95 -34.28
C ALA A 263 24.51 -10.14 -35.14
N ASP A 264 24.54 -11.34 -34.58
CA ASP A 264 23.95 -12.55 -35.17
C ASP A 264 22.48 -12.71 -34.75
N TYR A 265 22.13 -12.18 -33.57
CA TYR A 265 20.79 -12.24 -33.00
C TYR A 265 20.41 -10.89 -32.38
N VAL A 266 19.12 -10.60 -32.35
CA VAL A 266 18.54 -9.49 -31.56
C VAL A 266 17.52 -10.08 -30.62
N TYR A 267 17.49 -9.64 -29.36
CA TYR A 267 16.37 -9.98 -28.48
C TYR A 267 15.77 -8.74 -27.85
N TYR A 268 14.47 -8.85 -27.57
CA TYR A 268 13.71 -7.91 -26.73
C TYR A 268 13.14 -8.72 -25.58
N SER A 269 13.52 -8.37 -24.35
CA SER A 269 13.11 -9.11 -23.15
C SER A 269 11.75 -8.67 -22.60
N SER A 270 11.26 -7.52 -23.05
CA SER A 270 9.93 -7.03 -22.75
C SER A 270 9.45 -5.96 -23.74
N LYS A 271 8.23 -5.47 -23.50
CA LYS A 271 7.65 -4.33 -24.22
C LYS A 271 7.99 -2.95 -23.68
N ARG A 272 8.67 -2.89 -22.53
CA ARG A 272 8.92 -1.67 -21.75
C ARG A 272 9.44 -0.52 -22.60
N ILE A 273 10.38 -0.81 -23.51
CA ILE A 273 11.08 0.23 -24.24
C ILE A 273 10.33 0.61 -25.51
N TYR A 274 10.03 -0.35 -26.40
CA TYR A 274 9.38 -0.03 -27.67
C TYR A 274 7.98 0.58 -27.48
N ASP A 275 7.19 0.15 -26.48
CA ASP A 275 5.90 0.79 -26.16
C ASP A 275 6.10 2.23 -25.67
N SER A 276 7.18 2.50 -24.91
CA SER A 276 7.42 3.82 -24.33
C SER A 276 7.97 4.84 -25.34
N VAL A 277 8.74 4.37 -26.32
CA VAL A 277 9.33 5.20 -27.38
C VAL A 277 8.27 5.56 -28.42
N ASP A 278 7.37 4.63 -28.74
CA ASP A 278 6.22 4.85 -29.64
C ASP A 278 5.28 5.97 -29.18
N GLU A 279 5.28 6.30 -27.88
CA GLU A 279 4.53 7.45 -27.35
C GLU A 279 5.16 8.81 -27.70
N LEU A 280 6.37 8.86 -28.27
CA LEU A 280 7.09 10.10 -28.61
C LEU A 280 7.64 10.11 -30.05
N PRO A 281 6.80 9.96 -31.10
CA PRO A 281 7.25 9.88 -32.49
C PRO A 281 7.99 11.10 -33.01
N GLU A 282 7.69 12.30 -32.52
CA GLU A 282 8.44 13.49 -32.91
C GLU A 282 9.84 13.51 -32.33
N ARG A 283 10.08 12.82 -31.20
CA ARG A 283 11.42 12.72 -30.60
C ARG A 283 12.21 11.56 -31.16
N TYR A 284 11.55 10.43 -31.41
CA TYR A 284 12.20 9.16 -31.75
C TYR A 284 11.73 8.54 -33.09
N PRO A 285 11.62 9.31 -34.18
CA PRO A 285 11.10 8.79 -35.45
C PRO A 285 11.94 7.65 -36.04
N MET A 286 13.26 7.71 -35.92
CA MET A 286 14.18 6.68 -36.44
C MET A 286 14.16 5.44 -35.56
N THR A 287 14.12 5.61 -34.24
CA THR A 287 14.03 4.49 -33.30
C THR A 287 12.70 3.73 -33.43
N ILE A 288 11.58 4.43 -33.63
CA ILE A 288 10.29 3.76 -33.93
C ILE A 288 10.41 2.97 -35.23
N ARG A 289 10.96 3.58 -36.28
CA ARG A 289 11.16 2.91 -37.57
C ARG A 289 12.06 1.67 -37.44
N TYR A 290 13.05 1.68 -36.55
CA TYR A 290 13.87 0.50 -36.23
C TYR A 290 13.01 -0.66 -35.72
N TYR A 291 12.14 -0.43 -34.74
CA TYR A 291 11.29 -1.50 -34.19
C TYR A 291 10.30 -2.01 -35.24
N GLU A 292 9.62 -1.12 -35.96
CA GLU A 292 8.72 -1.50 -37.05
C GLU A 292 9.43 -2.37 -38.09
N ALA A 293 10.63 -1.95 -38.53
CA ALA A 293 11.43 -2.69 -39.50
C ALA A 293 11.94 -4.04 -38.95
N MET A 294 12.23 -4.15 -37.66
CA MET A 294 12.62 -5.41 -37.03
C MET A 294 11.44 -6.40 -36.98
N PHE A 295 10.29 -5.96 -36.48
CA PHE A 295 9.09 -6.82 -36.38
C PHE A 295 8.50 -7.19 -37.75
N ASN A 296 8.74 -6.38 -38.78
CA ASN A 296 8.40 -6.68 -40.17
C ASN A 296 9.48 -7.49 -40.92
N GLU A 297 10.57 -7.89 -40.24
CA GLU A 297 11.68 -8.67 -40.80
C GLU A 297 12.44 -7.97 -41.95
N GLU A 298 12.33 -6.64 -42.05
CA GLU A 298 12.94 -5.83 -43.11
C GLU A 298 14.46 -5.63 -42.89
N LEU A 299 14.92 -5.70 -41.65
CA LEU A 299 16.32 -5.48 -41.25
C LEU A 299 17.25 -6.68 -41.51
N GLY A 300 16.78 -7.73 -42.20
CA GLY A 300 17.58 -8.93 -42.47
C GLY A 300 17.64 -9.91 -41.30
N PHE A 301 16.72 -9.76 -40.35
CA PHE A 301 16.50 -10.68 -39.25
C PHE A 301 15.08 -11.25 -39.33
N GLU A 302 14.92 -12.54 -39.01
CA GLU A 302 13.61 -13.21 -38.93
C GLU A 302 13.29 -13.57 -37.47
N LEU A 303 12.01 -13.64 -37.11
CA LEU A 303 11.60 -14.04 -35.76
C LEU A 303 11.90 -15.54 -35.55
N ALA A 304 12.94 -15.83 -34.77
CA ALA A 304 13.35 -17.20 -34.48
C ALA A 304 12.57 -17.80 -33.31
N LYS A 305 12.20 -16.98 -32.32
CA LYS A 305 11.44 -17.43 -31.15
C LYS A 305 10.64 -16.30 -30.52
N GLU A 306 9.38 -16.59 -30.22
CA GLU A 306 8.54 -15.82 -29.29
C GLU A 306 8.29 -16.67 -28.04
N VAL A 307 8.40 -16.07 -26.87
CA VAL A 307 8.08 -16.68 -25.57
C VAL A 307 7.08 -15.80 -24.83
N THR A 308 5.95 -16.37 -24.43
CA THR A 308 4.93 -15.70 -23.64
C THR A 308 4.12 -16.72 -22.84
N THR A 309 3.65 -16.33 -21.67
CA THR A 309 2.82 -17.16 -20.78
C THR A 309 1.66 -16.33 -20.22
N PRO A 310 0.70 -15.93 -21.06
CA PRO A 310 -0.43 -15.12 -20.62
C PRO A 310 -1.39 -15.92 -19.69
N PRO A 311 -2.27 -15.24 -18.94
CA PRO A 311 -3.31 -15.92 -18.15
C PRO A 311 -4.12 -16.88 -19.02
N LYS A 312 -4.34 -18.11 -18.53
CA LYS A 312 -5.10 -19.13 -19.25
C LYS A 312 -5.83 -20.08 -18.31
N LEU A 313 -7.07 -20.43 -18.66
CA LEU A 313 -7.88 -21.38 -17.89
C LEU A 313 -8.88 -22.09 -18.80
N PHE A 314 -9.08 -23.40 -18.60
CA PHE A 314 -10.03 -24.22 -19.38
C PHE A 314 -9.89 -24.11 -20.91
N GLY A 315 -8.66 -23.91 -21.40
CA GLY A 315 -8.38 -23.74 -22.83
C GLY A 315 -8.59 -22.31 -23.36
N TYR A 316 -9.11 -21.39 -22.55
CA TYR A 316 -9.13 -19.96 -22.87
C TYR A 316 -7.77 -19.34 -22.55
N VAL A 317 -7.26 -18.53 -23.48
CA VAL A 317 -6.02 -17.76 -23.33
C VAL A 317 -6.37 -16.28 -23.41
N PHE A 318 -5.93 -15.50 -22.44
CA PHE A 318 -6.24 -14.08 -22.33
C PHE A 318 -5.03 -13.26 -22.72
N ASP A 319 -5.03 -12.71 -23.94
CA ASP A 319 -3.94 -11.85 -24.43
C ASP A 319 -3.90 -10.54 -23.63
N ASP A 320 -2.88 -10.40 -22.79
CA ASP A 320 -2.65 -9.24 -21.91
C ASP A 320 -1.50 -8.34 -22.39
N ARG A 321 -1.11 -8.43 -23.67
CA ARG A 321 -0.07 -7.56 -24.26
C ARG A 321 -0.41 -6.08 -24.17
N THR A 322 -1.69 -5.70 -24.12
CA THR A 322 -2.14 -4.31 -23.97
C THR A 322 -2.30 -3.87 -22.52
N ALA A 323 -2.04 -4.75 -21.55
CA ALA A 323 -2.09 -4.41 -20.14
C ALA A 323 -0.95 -3.46 -19.75
N ASP A 324 -1.21 -2.63 -18.73
CA ASP A 324 -0.21 -1.85 -18.01
C ASP A 324 0.94 -2.77 -17.58
N GLU A 325 2.16 -2.24 -17.61
CA GLU A 325 3.37 -2.97 -17.25
C GLU A 325 3.26 -3.68 -15.89
N SER A 326 2.50 -3.14 -14.94
CA SER A 326 2.26 -3.75 -13.64
C SER A 326 1.65 -5.16 -13.71
N TRP A 327 1.02 -5.54 -14.84
CA TRP A 327 0.32 -6.82 -15.00
C TRP A 327 1.04 -7.86 -15.85
N SER A 328 1.95 -7.44 -16.74
CA SER A 328 2.60 -8.34 -17.71
C SER A 328 4.13 -8.28 -17.69
N LEU A 329 4.72 -7.13 -17.35
CA LEU A 329 6.15 -6.91 -17.48
C LEU A 329 6.98 -7.72 -16.47
N TYR A 330 6.50 -7.86 -15.23
CA TYR A 330 7.31 -8.40 -14.13
C TYR A 330 7.15 -9.92 -13.94
N ASP A 331 5.96 -10.45 -14.18
CA ASP A 331 5.64 -11.85 -13.89
C ASP A 331 5.84 -12.76 -15.12
N HIS A 332 5.60 -12.23 -16.33
CA HIS A 332 5.64 -13.01 -17.58
C HIS A 332 5.88 -12.14 -18.83
N ALA A 333 6.95 -11.36 -18.84
CA ALA A 333 7.29 -10.51 -19.98
C ALA A 333 7.34 -11.30 -21.32
N GLN A 334 6.80 -10.71 -22.38
CA GLN A 334 6.90 -11.28 -23.72
C GLN A 334 8.33 -11.09 -24.24
N VAL A 335 8.98 -12.20 -24.62
CA VAL A 335 10.33 -12.19 -25.17
C VAL A 335 10.30 -12.51 -26.65
N HIS A 336 10.98 -11.70 -27.45
CA HIS A 336 11.20 -11.96 -28.87
C HIS A 336 12.69 -12.15 -29.13
N ILE A 337 13.04 -13.14 -29.93
CA ILE A 337 14.40 -13.41 -30.38
C ILE A 337 14.39 -13.50 -31.90
N PHE A 338 15.14 -12.61 -32.52
CA PHE A 338 15.34 -12.52 -33.95
C PHE A 338 16.71 -13.06 -34.33
N ARG A 339 16.78 -13.77 -35.44
CA ARG A 339 18.02 -14.34 -35.99
C ARG A 339 18.37 -13.65 -37.30
N LYS A 340 19.63 -13.28 -37.47
CA LYS A 340 20.12 -12.75 -38.74
C LYS A 340 20.06 -13.82 -39.83
N VAL A 341 19.44 -13.47 -40.96
CA VAL A 341 19.37 -14.32 -42.16
C VAL A 341 20.16 -13.73 -43.33
N ARG A 342 20.39 -12.42 -43.34
CA ARG A 342 21.21 -11.75 -44.36
C ARG A 342 21.74 -10.42 -43.85
N ASP A 343 22.84 -9.96 -44.44
CA ASP A 343 23.32 -8.59 -44.26
C ASP A 343 22.64 -7.64 -45.25
N LEU A 344 22.42 -6.41 -44.79
CA LEU A 344 21.92 -5.30 -45.61
C LEU A 344 23.08 -4.42 -46.08
N SER A 345 22.99 -3.98 -47.33
CA SER A 345 23.84 -2.92 -47.89
C SER A 345 23.55 -1.57 -47.24
N ASP A 346 24.49 -0.61 -47.36
CA ASP A 346 24.25 0.76 -46.88
C ASP A 346 23.00 1.38 -47.52
N ALA A 347 22.78 1.15 -48.82
CA ALA A 347 21.61 1.65 -49.53
C ALA A 347 20.29 1.08 -49.01
N GLU A 348 20.25 -0.18 -48.58
CA GLU A 348 19.06 -0.79 -47.98
C GLU A 348 18.77 -0.21 -46.59
N PHE A 349 19.80 -0.03 -45.75
CA PHE A 349 19.62 0.65 -44.47
C PHE A 349 19.14 2.09 -44.67
N ASP A 350 19.79 2.84 -45.55
CA ASP A 350 19.41 4.23 -45.84
C ASP A 350 17.99 4.33 -46.40
N ALA A 351 17.54 3.34 -47.20
CA ALA A 351 16.16 3.27 -47.68
C ALA A 351 15.13 2.92 -46.60
N ILE A 352 15.50 2.08 -45.63
CA ILE A 352 14.60 1.71 -44.52
C ILE A 352 14.41 2.89 -43.56
N PHE A 353 15.51 3.54 -43.19
CA PHE A 353 15.51 4.61 -42.19
C PHE A 353 15.23 6.00 -42.79
N ASP A 354 15.46 6.19 -44.10
CA ASP A 354 15.14 7.38 -44.89
C ASP A 354 15.46 8.71 -44.20
N HIS A 355 16.65 8.79 -43.58
CA HIS A 355 17.08 9.99 -42.84
C HIS A 355 16.08 10.48 -41.79
N SER A 356 15.21 9.60 -41.25
CA SER A 356 14.13 9.95 -40.32
C SER A 356 14.59 10.68 -39.06
N TRP A 357 15.86 10.50 -38.65
CA TRP A 357 16.48 11.26 -37.56
C TRP A 357 16.55 12.78 -37.84
N GLU A 358 16.54 13.22 -39.09
CA GLU A 358 16.52 14.66 -39.44
C GLU A 358 15.18 15.32 -39.07
N ALA A 359 14.11 14.53 -38.98
CA ALA A 359 12.81 15.00 -38.51
C ALA A 359 12.66 14.96 -36.98
N ALA A 360 13.63 14.38 -36.26
CA ALA A 360 13.59 14.27 -34.82
C ALA A 360 13.67 15.64 -34.14
N GLN A 361 12.90 15.82 -33.08
CA GLN A 361 12.89 17.01 -32.24
C GLN A 361 13.52 16.68 -30.89
N PRO A 362 14.82 17.03 -30.68
CA PRO A 362 15.49 16.76 -29.42
C PRO A 362 14.74 17.36 -28.24
N TRP A 363 14.71 16.65 -27.12
CA TRP A 363 14.03 17.08 -25.89
C TRP A 363 12.51 17.27 -26.02
N TYR A 364 11.88 16.85 -27.13
CA TYR A 364 10.43 16.92 -27.26
C TYR A 364 9.73 16.08 -26.18
N ARG A 365 8.76 16.67 -25.48
CA ARG A 365 8.12 16.05 -24.32
C ARG A 365 6.70 15.55 -24.59
N GLY A 366 6.19 15.66 -25.81
CA GLY A 366 4.79 15.35 -26.13
C GLY A 366 3.83 16.50 -25.83
N ALA A 367 2.66 16.50 -26.45
CA ALA A 367 1.57 17.41 -26.11
C ALA A 367 1.07 17.20 -24.66
N ASP A 368 0.49 18.24 -24.07
CA ASP A 368 -0.10 18.17 -22.74
C ASP A 368 -1.41 17.38 -22.74
N SER A 369 -1.76 16.79 -21.60
CA SER A 369 -3.07 16.16 -21.44
C SER A 369 -4.17 17.21 -21.65
N PRO A 370 -5.33 16.84 -22.23
CA PRO A 370 -6.50 17.71 -22.26
C PRO A 370 -6.94 18.20 -20.86
N LEU A 371 -6.59 17.46 -19.80
CA LEU A 371 -6.86 17.84 -18.42
C LEU A 371 -5.80 18.76 -17.81
N SER A 372 -4.63 18.92 -18.45
CA SER A 372 -3.54 19.77 -17.93
C SER A 372 -3.99 21.19 -17.56
N PRO A 373 -4.84 21.90 -18.35
CA PRO A 373 -5.32 23.23 -17.95
C PRO A 373 -6.11 23.24 -16.65
N LEU A 374 -6.93 22.21 -16.39
CA LEU A 374 -7.68 22.06 -15.15
C LEU A 374 -6.74 21.71 -13.99
N LEU A 375 -5.85 20.75 -14.19
CA LEU A 375 -4.89 20.32 -13.18
C LEU A 375 -3.95 21.47 -12.79
N ASN A 376 -3.48 22.26 -13.74
CA ASN A 376 -2.66 23.44 -13.49
C ASN A 376 -3.42 24.47 -12.64
N ARG A 377 -4.69 24.75 -12.96
CA ARG A 377 -5.53 25.65 -12.14
C ARG A 377 -5.76 25.15 -10.72
N LEU A 378 -5.86 23.84 -10.54
CA LEU A 378 -6.00 23.23 -9.21
C LEU A 378 -4.68 23.21 -8.42
N GLY A 379 -3.52 23.34 -9.09
CA GLY A 379 -2.19 23.18 -8.50
C GLY A 379 -1.68 21.74 -8.47
N LEU A 380 -2.29 20.85 -9.26
CA LEU A 380 -1.94 19.44 -9.40
C LEU A 380 -1.24 19.14 -10.74
N GLY A 381 -1.10 20.14 -11.60
CA GLY A 381 -0.41 20.00 -12.87
C GLY A 381 1.10 20.23 -12.76
N ASN A 382 1.83 19.95 -13.85
CA ASN A 382 3.29 19.93 -13.88
C ASN A 382 3.91 21.20 -14.50
N SER A 383 3.12 22.24 -14.78
CA SER A 383 3.67 23.53 -15.21
C SER A 383 4.20 24.31 -14.01
N PRO A 384 5.22 25.16 -14.19
CA PRO A 384 5.64 26.11 -13.16
C PRO A 384 4.46 26.95 -12.63
N GLU A 385 3.57 27.38 -13.52
CA GLU A 385 2.34 28.11 -13.17
C GLU A 385 1.41 27.31 -12.22
N SER A 386 1.35 25.99 -12.35
CA SER A 386 0.59 25.12 -11.45
C SER A 386 1.14 25.17 -10.03
N ALA A 387 2.47 25.10 -9.90
CA ALA A 387 3.15 25.19 -8.62
C ALA A 387 2.97 26.58 -7.97
N GLU A 388 3.06 27.64 -8.76
CA GLU A 388 3.03 29.02 -8.25
C GLU A 388 1.60 29.56 -8.03
N GLN A 389 0.66 29.21 -8.90
CA GLN A 389 -0.66 29.86 -8.98
C GLN A 389 -1.84 28.92 -8.78
N GLY A 390 -1.58 27.62 -8.60
CA GLY A 390 -2.62 26.63 -8.35
C GLY A 390 -3.47 26.94 -7.12
N LEU A 391 -4.76 26.64 -7.19
CA LEU A 391 -5.73 26.87 -6.11
C LEU A 391 -5.24 26.28 -4.77
N ILE A 392 -4.74 25.04 -4.77
CA ILE A 392 -4.24 24.37 -3.57
C ILE A 392 -3.08 25.15 -2.95
N ASN A 393 -2.10 25.54 -3.77
CA ASN A 393 -0.91 26.25 -3.28
C ASN A 393 -1.24 27.66 -2.79
N ARG A 394 -2.23 28.34 -3.39
CA ARG A 394 -2.75 29.61 -2.86
C ARG A 394 -3.42 29.45 -1.50
N VAL A 395 -4.23 28.40 -1.31
CA VAL A 395 -4.87 28.11 -0.02
C VAL A 395 -3.80 27.79 1.03
N ILE A 396 -2.78 27.01 0.67
CA ILE A 396 -1.65 26.73 1.56
C ILE A 396 -0.92 28.03 1.90
N GLY A 397 -0.61 28.88 0.93
CA GLY A 397 0.05 30.18 1.15
C GLY A 397 -0.72 31.07 2.12
N LEU A 398 -2.05 31.18 1.94
CA LEU A 398 -2.94 31.92 2.86
C LEU A 398 -2.92 31.37 4.30
N LEU A 399 -2.68 30.06 4.47
CA LEU A 399 -2.62 29.41 5.77
C LEU A 399 -1.22 29.40 6.39
N SER A 400 -0.16 29.68 5.62
CA SER A 400 1.24 29.51 6.04
C SER A 400 2.01 30.81 6.22
N ASP A 401 1.33 31.97 6.25
CA ASP A 401 1.94 33.30 6.38
C ASP A 401 3.04 33.56 5.32
N ARG A 402 3.01 32.80 4.22
CA ARG A 402 3.84 33.02 3.04
C ARG A 402 3.07 33.98 2.15
N ASP A 403 3.53 35.22 2.08
CA ASP A 403 2.99 36.23 1.19
C ASP A 403 2.90 35.66 -0.23
N ALA A 404 1.67 35.50 -0.73
CA ALA A 404 1.34 35.00 -2.07
C ALA A 404 1.71 35.98 -3.20
N THR A 405 2.66 36.89 -2.93
CA THR A 405 3.15 37.93 -3.84
C THR A 405 4.65 37.77 -4.04
N THR A 406 5.07 36.65 -4.62
CA THR A 406 6.40 36.54 -5.23
C THR A 406 6.17 36.49 -6.73
N ASP A 407 6.21 37.66 -7.34
CA ASP A 407 6.30 37.86 -8.79
C ASP A 407 7.47 37.04 -9.33
N GLY A 408 7.20 36.03 -10.16
CA GLY A 408 7.94 35.61 -11.37
C GLY A 408 9.46 35.48 -11.35
N GLN A 409 10.14 35.63 -10.22
CA GLN A 409 11.53 35.30 -10.06
C GLN A 409 11.55 33.86 -9.58
N VAL A 410 12.09 32.98 -10.42
CA VAL A 410 12.48 31.61 -10.06
C VAL A 410 13.10 31.71 -8.66
N GLU A 411 12.38 31.24 -7.63
CA GLU A 411 12.91 31.21 -6.27
C GLU A 411 14.30 30.60 -6.38
N GLU A 412 15.33 31.36 -6.00
CA GLU A 412 16.69 30.89 -5.95
C GLU A 412 16.66 29.65 -5.06
N ARG A 413 16.74 28.46 -5.68
CA ARG A 413 16.50 27.20 -4.97
C ARG A 413 17.39 27.18 -3.76
N GLN A 414 16.80 26.98 -2.58
CA GLN A 414 17.57 26.87 -1.35
C GLN A 414 18.72 25.89 -1.57
N SER A 415 19.94 26.33 -1.24
CA SER A 415 21.12 25.50 -1.39
C SER A 415 20.93 24.21 -0.60
N LEU A 416 21.30 23.09 -1.22
CA LEU A 416 21.38 21.80 -0.54
C LEU A 416 22.69 21.63 0.22
N GLU A 417 23.58 22.62 0.16
CA GLU A 417 24.81 22.63 0.93
C GLU A 417 24.52 23.01 2.39
N THR A 418 25.28 22.42 3.30
CA THR A 418 25.24 22.78 4.72
C THR A 418 25.78 24.20 4.90
N ALA A 419 25.13 24.98 5.76
CA ALA A 419 25.55 26.37 6.03
C ALA A 419 26.96 26.44 6.64
N THR A 420 27.38 25.38 7.35
CA THR A 420 28.72 25.21 7.90
C THR A 420 29.45 24.07 7.20
N PRO A 421 30.79 24.11 7.09
CA PRO A 421 31.56 23.01 6.55
C PRO A 421 31.33 21.71 7.32
N LEU A 422 31.26 20.59 6.60
CA LEU A 422 30.99 19.26 7.17
C LEU A 422 31.94 18.88 8.32
N ALA A 423 33.21 19.30 8.25
CA ALA A 423 34.22 19.01 9.27
C ALA A 423 33.99 19.72 10.62
N GLU A 424 33.18 20.78 10.62
CA GLU A 424 32.88 21.60 11.81
C GLU A 424 31.53 21.21 12.44
N LEU A 425 30.73 20.39 11.76
CA LEU A 425 29.44 19.95 12.29
C LEU A 425 29.63 19.02 13.50
N PRO A 426 28.79 19.14 14.54
CA PRO A 426 28.81 18.18 15.64
C PRO A 426 28.48 16.79 15.10
N VAL A 427 29.16 15.76 15.59
CA VAL A 427 28.91 14.37 15.20
C VAL A 427 28.36 13.60 16.40
N VAL A 428 27.27 12.87 16.18
CA VAL A 428 26.73 11.93 17.18
C VAL A 428 27.31 10.54 16.90
N ASP A 429 28.21 10.08 17.76
CA ASP A 429 28.92 8.80 17.61
C ASP A 429 28.69 7.82 18.79
N ASN A 430 28.06 8.28 19.87
CA ASN A 430 27.85 7.50 21.10
C ASN A 430 26.67 6.51 21.04
N TYR A 431 26.08 6.27 19.86
CA TYR A 431 24.92 5.39 19.70
C TYR A 431 25.27 3.89 19.70
N ARG A 432 26.56 3.52 19.67
CA ARG A 432 27.03 2.13 19.67
C ARG A 432 27.39 1.61 21.08
N TRP A 433 26.54 1.90 22.06
CA TRP A 433 26.85 1.61 23.47
C TRP A 433 26.55 0.16 23.91
N ASN A 434 25.82 -0.63 23.12
CA ASN A 434 25.42 -2.00 23.48
C ASN A 434 26.21 -3.05 22.69
N VAL A 435 27.51 -3.14 22.98
CA VAL A 435 28.41 -4.14 22.38
C VAL A 435 27.93 -5.58 22.63
N PRO A 436 27.53 -5.99 23.85
CA PRO A 436 27.14 -7.37 24.11
C PRO A 436 25.92 -7.83 23.28
N ALA A 437 24.91 -6.96 23.11
CA ALA A 437 23.79 -7.28 22.25
C ALA A 437 24.18 -7.25 20.77
N SER A 438 25.08 -6.36 20.35
CA SER A 438 25.51 -6.27 18.94
C SER A 438 26.32 -7.49 18.49
N GLU A 439 27.11 -8.09 19.38
CA GLU A 439 27.96 -9.24 19.06
C GLU A 439 27.26 -10.60 19.31
N ASN A 440 26.06 -10.59 19.89
CA ASN A 440 25.29 -11.80 20.17
C ASN A 440 23.89 -11.72 19.58
N THR A 441 23.63 -12.52 18.54
CA THR A 441 22.35 -12.53 17.82
C THR A 441 21.13 -12.72 18.73
N PHE A 442 21.20 -13.63 19.71
CA PHE A 442 20.09 -13.87 20.62
C PHE A 442 19.82 -12.65 21.52
N LEU A 443 20.87 -12.07 22.08
CA LEU A 443 20.74 -10.85 22.89
C LEU A 443 20.24 -9.67 22.06
N ALA A 444 20.70 -9.51 20.81
CA ALA A 444 20.21 -8.48 19.89
C ALA A 444 18.69 -8.56 19.71
N ILE A 445 18.19 -9.76 19.38
CA ILE A 445 16.78 -10.04 19.13
C ILE A 445 15.93 -9.74 20.37
N VAL A 446 16.34 -10.27 21.54
CA VAL A 446 15.59 -10.10 22.78
C VAL A 446 15.64 -8.64 23.25
N TRP A 447 16.81 -7.99 23.24
CA TRP A 447 16.95 -6.61 23.68
C TRP A 447 16.15 -5.65 22.80
N TRP A 448 16.21 -5.83 21.49
CA TRP A 448 15.42 -5.04 20.54
C TRP A 448 13.92 -5.16 20.81
N TRP A 449 13.42 -6.38 20.99
CA TRP A 449 12.02 -6.61 21.34
C TRP A 449 11.65 -5.94 22.67
N LEU A 450 12.48 -6.05 23.71
CA LEU A 450 12.22 -5.42 25.01
C LEU A 450 12.10 -3.90 24.90
N VAL A 451 12.95 -3.24 24.11
CA VAL A 451 12.85 -1.77 23.89
C VAL A 451 11.56 -1.42 23.15
N VAL A 452 11.20 -2.15 22.10
CA VAL A 452 9.92 -1.92 21.38
C VAL A 452 8.71 -2.17 22.28
N ALA A 453 8.77 -3.19 23.14
CA ALA A 453 7.73 -3.47 24.12
C ALA A 453 7.62 -2.35 25.16
N LEU A 454 8.75 -1.85 25.68
CA LEU A 454 8.79 -0.72 26.61
C LEU A 454 8.09 0.51 26.03
N LEU A 455 8.36 0.86 24.76
CA LEU A 455 7.69 1.97 24.08
C LEU A 455 6.16 1.76 24.03
N GLY A 456 5.74 0.52 23.79
CA GLY A 456 4.33 0.14 23.85
C GLY A 456 3.72 0.35 25.24
N TRP A 457 4.34 -0.18 26.28
CA TRP A 457 3.86 -0.05 27.66
C TRP A 457 3.78 1.39 28.14
N VAL A 458 4.76 2.22 27.77
CA VAL A 458 4.78 3.65 28.09
C VAL A 458 3.64 4.40 27.39
N ALA A 459 3.35 4.07 26.13
CA ALA A 459 2.26 4.69 25.38
C ALA A 459 0.88 4.11 25.70
N TRP A 460 0.80 2.90 26.26
CA TRP A 460 -0.46 2.17 26.39
C TRP A 460 -1.52 2.90 27.22
N PRO A 461 -1.23 3.54 28.37
CA PRO A 461 -2.25 4.28 29.11
C PRO A 461 -2.88 5.42 28.29
N LEU A 462 -2.10 6.09 27.44
CA LEU A 462 -2.61 7.11 26.52
C LEU A 462 -3.44 6.46 25.40
N ALA A 463 -2.95 5.36 24.83
CA ALA A 463 -3.67 4.56 23.84
C ALA A 463 -5.00 4.01 24.39
N PHE A 464 -5.04 3.62 25.67
CA PHE A 464 -6.22 3.12 26.38
C PHE A 464 -7.34 4.17 26.46
N TYR A 465 -6.96 5.45 26.56
CA TYR A 465 -7.89 6.56 26.51
C TYR A 465 -8.31 6.89 25.07
N LEU A 466 -7.37 6.95 24.13
CA LEU A 466 -7.64 7.35 22.75
C LEU A 466 -8.46 6.29 21.98
N PHE A 467 -8.11 5.02 22.16
CA PHE A 467 -8.70 3.88 21.46
C PHE A 467 -9.73 3.13 22.31
N ARG A 468 -10.49 3.86 23.14
CA ARG A 468 -11.66 3.34 23.87
C ARG A 468 -12.64 2.53 23.01
N PRO A 469 -12.90 2.88 21.73
CA PRO A 469 -13.79 2.11 20.87
C PRO A 469 -13.22 0.75 20.45
N LEU A 470 -11.90 0.54 20.53
CA LEU A 470 -11.27 -0.73 20.17
C LEU A 470 -11.39 -1.74 21.31
N ARG A 471 -11.58 -3.01 20.94
CA ARG A 471 -11.80 -4.09 21.92
C ARG A 471 -10.58 -4.38 22.78
N ASP A 472 -9.38 -4.13 22.25
CA ASP A 472 -8.11 -4.26 22.95
C ASP A 472 -7.70 -2.99 23.72
N ARG A 473 -8.54 -1.94 23.68
CA ARG A 473 -8.23 -0.61 24.23
C ARG A 473 -6.87 -0.08 23.73
N GLY A 474 -6.52 -0.37 22.48
CA GLY A 474 -5.29 0.11 21.85
C GLY A 474 -3.99 -0.48 22.39
N TYR A 475 -4.03 -1.59 23.15
CA TYR A 475 -2.81 -2.28 23.61
C TYR A 475 -1.93 -2.71 22.44
N LEU A 476 -2.52 -3.26 21.38
CA LEU A 476 -1.78 -3.81 20.25
C LEU A 476 -1.18 -2.71 19.38
N LEU A 477 -1.86 -1.56 19.28
CA LEU A 477 -1.37 -0.36 18.60
C LEU A 477 -0.33 0.42 19.40
N SER A 478 -0.21 0.16 20.71
CA SER A 478 0.60 0.96 21.62
C SER A 478 2.09 0.97 21.25
N ARG A 479 2.64 -0.15 20.76
CA ARG A 479 4.05 -0.24 20.31
C ARG A 479 4.35 0.74 19.19
N ALA A 480 3.50 0.74 18.17
CA ALA A 480 3.63 1.64 17.03
C ALA A 480 3.43 3.10 17.45
N LEU A 481 2.44 3.36 18.32
CA LEU A 481 2.18 4.70 18.85
C LEU A 481 3.37 5.22 19.67
N GLY A 482 3.91 4.42 20.58
CA GLY A 482 5.03 4.82 21.43
C GLY A 482 6.30 5.11 20.63
N TRP A 483 6.60 4.26 19.65
CA TRP A 483 7.71 4.48 18.72
C TRP A 483 7.51 5.75 17.88
N LEU A 484 6.33 5.93 17.30
CA LEU A 484 6.02 7.11 16.49
C LEU A 484 6.08 8.40 17.31
N LEU A 485 5.43 8.45 18.48
CA LEU A 485 5.35 9.67 19.29
C LEU A 485 6.73 10.09 19.81
N THR A 486 7.50 9.16 20.39
CA THR A 486 8.81 9.49 20.96
C THR A 486 9.84 9.88 19.91
N GLY A 487 9.82 9.19 18.76
CA GLY A 487 10.64 9.54 17.60
C GLY A 487 10.21 10.87 16.98
N TRP A 488 8.92 11.09 16.76
CA TRP A 488 8.40 12.33 16.19
C TRP A 488 8.71 13.56 17.06
N ILE A 489 8.56 13.46 18.39
CA ILE A 489 8.90 14.55 19.30
C ILE A 489 10.38 14.90 19.17
N LEU A 490 11.28 13.92 19.18
CA LEU A 490 12.72 14.20 19.04
C LEU A 490 13.06 14.74 17.65
N TRP A 491 12.45 14.20 16.59
CA TRP A 491 12.63 14.70 15.23
C TRP A 491 12.25 16.17 15.14
N TRP A 492 11.06 16.54 15.64
CA TRP A 492 10.59 17.92 15.63
C TRP A 492 11.52 18.85 16.42
N LEU A 493 11.96 18.43 17.61
CA LEU A 493 12.92 19.20 18.42
C LEU A 493 14.27 19.37 17.71
N ALA A 494 14.76 18.34 17.01
CA ALA A 494 16.03 18.37 16.28
C ALA A 494 15.96 19.08 14.92
N SER A 495 14.79 19.11 14.28
CA SER A 495 14.52 19.93 13.09
C SER A 495 14.31 21.40 13.43
N SER A 496 14.00 21.72 14.69
CA SER A 496 13.81 23.09 15.18
C SER A 496 15.02 23.60 15.98
N ASP A 497 16.15 22.87 15.96
CA ASP A 497 17.37 23.16 16.73
C ASP A 497 17.17 23.33 18.26
N LEU A 498 16.07 22.79 18.81
CA LEU A 498 15.75 22.82 20.25
C LEU A 498 16.44 21.71 21.04
N ALA A 499 16.72 20.58 20.40
CA ALA A 499 17.45 19.47 21.00
C ALA A 499 18.25 18.70 19.96
N MET A 500 19.41 18.19 20.32
CA MET A 500 20.18 17.32 19.41
C MET A 500 19.55 15.93 19.30
N ASN A 501 19.63 15.32 18.12
CA ASN A 501 19.36 13.93 17.86
C ASN A 501 20.43 13.04 18.53
N SER A 502 20.43 12.94 19.85
CA SER A 502 21.40 12.19 20.65
C SER A 502 20.76 10.99 21.37
N VAL A 503 21.57 10.05 21.85
CA VAL A 503 21.09 8.93 22.68
C VAL A 503 20.37 9.41 23.92
N TRP A 504 20.93 10.43 24.60
CA TRP A 504 20.35 11.00 25.80
C TRP A 504 18.98 11.62 25.53
N ASN A 505 18.87 12.45 24.48
CA ASN A 505 17.61 13.10 24.13
C ASN A 505 16.58 12.09 23.61
N SER A 506 17.02 10.97 23.00
CA SER A 506 16.13 9.86 22.63
C SER A 506 15.49 9.23 23.87
N TRP A 507 16.27 8.93 24.90
CA TRP A 507 15.73 8.42 26.16
C TRP A 507 14.93 9.48 26.93
N LEU A 508 15.26 10.76 26.80
CA LEU A 508 14.50 11.85 27.41
C LEU A 508 13.08 11.94 26.83
N THR A 509 12.89 11.81 25.51
CA THR A 509 11.53 11.81 24.94
C THR A 509 10.72 10.59 25.38
N VAL A 510 11.37 9.43 25.54
CA VAL A 510 10.74 8.25 26.16
C VAL A 510 10.35 8.51 27.61
N ALA A 511 11.22 9.15 28.39
CA ALA A 511 10.94 9.48 29.79
C ALA A 511 9.78 10.49 29.93
N VAL A 512 9.72 11.50 29.05
CA VAL A 512 8.61 12.46 29.00
C VAL A 512 7.31 11.73 28.69
N LEU A 513 7.28 10.85 27.68
CA LEU A 513 6.11 10.06 27.37
C LEU A 513 5.74 9.12 28.54
N ALA A 514 6.72 8.56 29.25
CA ALA A 514 6.49 7.74 30.44
C ALA A 514 5.84 8.52 31.58
N CYS A 515 6.19 9.80 31.78
CA CYS A 515 5.52 10.66 32.75
C CYS A 515 4.05 10.89 32.37
N PHE A 516 3.74 11.20 31.11
CA PHE A 516 2.37 11.35 30.63
C PHE A 516 1.59 10.02 30.69
N GLY A 517 2.22 8.92 30.30
CA GLY A 517 1.68 7.57 30.40
C GLY A 517 1.37 7.18 31.85
N ALA A 518 2.26 7.49 32.80
CA ALA A 518 2.05 7.23 34.22
C ALA A 518 0.92 8.10 34.80
N ALA A 519 0.87 9.40 34.47
CA ALA A 519 -0.22 10.28 34.88
C ALA A 519 -1.57 9.78 34.33
N ALA A 520 -1.61 9.39 33.05
CA ALA A 520 -2.77 8.77 32.45
C ALA A 520 -3.10 7.42 33.10
N ALA A 521 -2.13 6.59 33.45
CA ALA A 521 -2.38 5.31 34.13
C ALA A 521 -3.02 5.52 35.50
N VAL A 522 -2.51 6.45 36.30
CA VAL A 522 -3.05 6.80 37.63
C VAL A 522 -4.49 7.31 37.51
N ALA A 523 -4.79 8.17 36.53
CA ALA A 523 -6.11 8.76 36.35
C ALA A 523 -7.22 7.73 36.00
N GLN A 524 -6.87 6.57 35.46
CA GLN A 524 -7.80 5.51 35.02
C GLN A 524 -7.39 4.12 35.53
N TRP A 525 -6.63 4.06 36.64
CA TRP A 525 -6.03 2.82 37.14
C TRP A 525 -7.09 1.74 37.45
N SER A 526 -8.22 2.14 38.02
CA SER A 526 -9.36 1.24 38.26
C SER A 526 -9.83 0.57 36.97
N THR A 527 -10.06 1.35 35.92
CA THR A 527 -10.51 0.85 34.61
C THR A 527 -9.46 -0.03 33.94
N ILE A 528 -8.18 0.33 34.03
CA ILE A 528 -7.08 -0.45 33.48
C ILE A 528 -6.95 -1.79 34.21
N ARG A 529 -7.01 -1.79 35.54
CA ARG A 529 -6.96 -3.00 36.35
C ARG A 529 -8.12 -3.95 36.02
N ASP A 530 -9.34 -3.43 35.95
CA ASP A 530 -10.51 -4.23 35.59
C ASP A 530 -10.39 -4.82 34.18
N PHE A 531 -9.87 -4.02 33.24
CA PHE A 531 -9.63 -4.48 31.88
C PHE A 531 -8.57 -5.59 31.84
N LEU A 532 -7.46 -5.43 32.55
CA LEU A 532 -6.41 -6.45 32.66
C LEU A 532 -6.94 -7.75 33.22
N GLN A 533 -7.71 -7.70 34.32
CA GLN A 533 -8.29 -8.89 34.93
C GLN A 533 -9.22 -9.64 33.96
N LYS A 534 -10.03 -8.91 33.18
CA LYS A 534 -11.01 -9.49 32.25
C LYS A 534 -10.39 -9.94 30.92
N ASN A 535 -9.31 -9.30 30.47
CA ASN A 535 -8.79 -9.44 29.10
C ASN A 535 -7.30 -9.82 29.03
N TRP A 536 -6.66 -10.27 30.12
CA TRP A 536 -5.24 -10.64 30.09
C TRP A 536 -4.90 -11.66 28.98
N GLY A 537 -5.82 -12.59 28.69
CA GLY A 537 -5.64 -13.57 27.60
C GLY A 537 -5.55 -12.91 26.23
N LEU A 538 -6.24 -11.78 26.00
CA LEU A 538 -6.13 -10.99 24.77
C LEU A 538 -4.75 -10.31 24.66
N LEU A 539 -4.21 -9.79 25.77
CA LEU A 539 -2.88 -9.19 25.79
C LEU A 539 -1.83 -10.26 25.46
N VAL A 540 -1.89 -11.42 26.12
CA VAL A 540 -0.98 -12.54 25.86
C VAL A 540 -1.10 -13.03 24.42
N ALA A 541 -2.33 -13.16 23.88
CA ALA A 541 -2.52 -13.51 22.47
C ALA A 541 -1.87 -12.50 21.53
N GLY A 542 -1.97 -11.20 21.85
CA GLY A 542 -1.29 -10.13 21.14
C GLY A 542 0.24 -10.24 21.17
N GLU A 543 0.80 -10.53 22.35
CA GLU A 543 2.25 -10.74 22.53
C GLU A 543 2.74 -11.96 21.75
N VAL A 544 2.00 -13.06 21.81
CA VAL A 544 2.32 -14.28 21.06
C VAL A 544 2.25 -14.02 19.56
N LEU A 545 1.21 -13.31 19.09
CA LEU A 545 1.07 -12.97 17.68
C LEU A 545 2.24 -12.10 17.20
N PHE A 546 2.64 -11.09 18.00
CA PHE A 546 3.81 -10.28 17.72
C PHE A 546 5.07 -11.13 17.66
N ALA A 547 5.29 -11.98 18.66
CA ALA A 547 6.47 -12.83 18.79
C ALA A 547 6.61 -13.79 17.60
N VAL A 548 5.52 -14.46 17.23
CA VAL A 548 5.50 -15.41 16.10
C VAL A 548 5.80 -14.69 14.79
N ALA A 549 5.19 -13.54 14.54
CA ALA A 549 5.45 -12.75 13.34
C ALA A 549 6.90 -12.24 13.30
N TYR A 550 7.40 -11.71 14.41
CA TYR A 550 8.74 -11.15 14.54
C TYR A 550 9.83 -12.23 14.37
N LEU A 551 9.73 -13.33 15.13
CA LEU A 551 10.69 -14.43 15.07
C LEU A 551 10.60 -15.20 13.74
N GLY A 552 9.39 -15.34 13.19
CA GLY A 552 9.18 -15.93 11.86
C GLY A 552 9.89 -15.13 10.78
N PHE A 553 9.79 -13.81 10.80
CA PHE A 553 10.49 -12.96 9.82
C PHE A 553 12.00 -12.86 10.09
N ILE A 554 12.45 -12.90 11.34
CA ILE A 554 13.88 -13.03 11.67
C ILE A 554 14.44 -14.30 11.04
N ARG A 555 13.74 -15.43 11.14
CA ARG A 555 14.18 -16.69 10.51
C ARG A 555 14.37 -16.52 9.00
N LEU A 556 13.50 -15.78 8.33
CA LEU A 556 13.66 -15.45 6.91
C LEU A 556 14.89 -14.58 6.67
N ARG A 557 15.10 -13.52 7.48
CA ARG A 557 16.28 -12.65 7.37
C ARG A 557 17.59 -13.39 7.65
N MET A 558 17.61 -14.36 8.54
CA MET A 558 18.78 -15.21 8.79
C MET A 558 19.19 -16.04 7.57
N GLY A 559 18.28 -16.27 6.60
CA GLY A 559 18.60 -16.94 5.34
C GLY A 559 19.33 -16.05 4.33
N ASN A 560 19.22 -14.72 4.44
CA ASN A 560 19.96 -13.76 3.63
C ASN A 560 20.16 -12.44 4.40
N PRO A 561 21.05 -12.41 5.41
CA PRO A 561 21.23 -11.25 6.30
C PRO A 561 21.99 -10.11 5.62
N ASP A 562 22.64 -10.37 4.49
CA ASP A 562 23.51 -9.43 3.81
C ASP A 562 22.75 -8.16 3.37
N LEU A 563 23.39 -7.03 3.62
CA LEU A 563 22.91 -5.70 3.24
C LEU A 563 23.40 -5.28 1.85
N TRP A 564 24.19 -6.14 1.20
CA TRP A 564 24.78 -5.90 -0.09
C TRP A 564 24.70 -7.15 -0.96
N GLN A 565 24.34 -6.96 -2.22
CA GLN A 565 24.54 -7.96 -3.26
C GLN A 565 25.02 -7.25 -4.51
N LEU A 566 26.02 -7.80 -5.19
CA LEU A 566 26.69 -7.13 -6.29
C LEU A 566 25.69 -6.79 -7.43
N TRP A 567 24.72 -7.67 -7.73
CA TRP A 567 23.77 -7.53 -8.86
C TRP A 567 22.36 -7.08 -8.47
N PHE A 568 21.96 -7.23 -7.21
CA PHE A 568 20.61 -6.89 -6.70
C PHE A 568 20.65 -5.97 -5.46
N GLY A 569 21.82 -5.45 -5.10
CA GLY A 569 22.02 -4.61 -3.92
C GLY A 569 21.32 -3.26 -3.98
N GLY A 570 20.96 -2.81 -5.19
CA GLY A 570 20.10 -1.68 -5.51
C GLY A 570 20.06 -0.58 -4.45
N GLU A 571 18.88 -0.33 -3.92
CA GLU A 571 18.60 0.77 -2.99
C GLU A 571 19.10 0.51 -1.56
N LYS A 572 19.39 -0.74 -1.16
CA LYS A 572 19.78 -1.07 0.23
C LYS A 572 21.06 -0.36 0.66
N PHE A 573 22.02 -0.22 -0.27
CA PHE A 573 23.25 0.52 0.02
C PHE A 573 22.96 2.00 0.28
N MET A 574 22.11 2.60 -0.56
CA MET A 574 21.67 3.99 -0.39
C MET A 574 20.94 4.17 0.94
N GLU A 575 19.98 3.29 1.26
CA GLU A 575 19.22 3.31 2.52
C GLU A 575 20.14 3.19 3.74
N PHE A 576 21.10 2.26 3.71
CA PHE A 576 22.05 2.07 4.81
C PHE A 576 23.00 3.26 4.94
N ALA A 577 23.44 3.86 3.84
CA ALA A 577 24.23 5.09 3.86
C ALA A 577 23.42 6.24 4.48
N MET A 578 22.17 6.44 4.04
CA MET A 578 21.27 7.46 4.59
C MET A 578 21.03 7.24 6.08
N LEU A 579 20.81 5.99 6.52
CA LEU A 579 20.67 5.64 7.92
C LEU A 579 21.90 6.04 8.74
N ASN A 580 23.11 5.78 8.24
CA ASN A 580 24.35 6.19 8.91
C ASN A 580 24.51 7.72 8.94
N GLY A 581 24.13 8.42 7.86
CA GLY A 581 24.07 9.89 7.83
C GLY A 581 23.13 10.44 8.91
N ILE A 582 21.92 9.88 9.03
CA ILE A 582 20.93 10.25 10.05
C ILE A 582 21.40 9.95 11.47
N LEU A 583 22.04 8.80 11.69
CA LEU A 583 22.56 8.42 13.02
C LEU A 583 23.59 9.42 13.52
N ARG A 584 24.46 9.90 12.62
CA ARG A 584 25.54 10.84 12.90
C ARG A 584 25.11 12.30 12.95
N SER A 585 23.99 12.65 12.33
CA SER A 585 23.48 14.03 12.28
C SER A 585 22.87 14.47 13.62
N PRO A 586 23.33 15.58 14.22
CA PRO A 586 22.81 16.11 15.47
C PRO A 586 21.53 16.93 15.30
N SER A 587 21.32 17.55 14.13
CA SER A 587 20.11 18.30 13.76
C SER A 587 19.62 17.83 12.39
N PHE A 588 18.46 18.34 11.98
CA PHE A 588 17.85 17.99 10.69
C PHE A 588 17.57 19.24 9.85
N PRO A 589 17.69 19.19 8.51
CA PRO A 589 17.92 18.00 7.67
C PRO A 589 19.28 17.29 7.87
N PRO A 590 19.35 15.96 7.70
CA PRO A 590 20.56 15.20 7.98
C PRO A 590 21.59 15.34 6.85
N VAL A 591 22.86 15.08 7.14
CA VAL A 591 23.94 15.10 6.13
C VAL A 591 23.73 14.02 5.07
N ASP A 592 24.00 14.36 3.82
CA ASP A 592 23.90 13.43 2.69
C ASP A 592 25.21 12.64 2.51
N PRO A 593 25.19 11.31 2.60
CA PRO A 593 26.39 10.49 2.37
C PRO A 593 26.87 10.48 0.91
N HIS A 594 26.03 10.88 -0.05
CA HIS A 594 26.36 10.93 -1.48
C HIS A 594 26.62 12.34 -2.01
N PHE A 595 26.34 13.38 -1.21
CA PHE A 595 26.59 14.78 -1.56
C PHE A 595 27.39 15.46 -0.46
N ALA A 596 28.72 15.46 -0.63
CA ALA A 596 29.66 15.96 0.37
C ALA A 596 29.42 17.44 0.69
N GLY A 597 29.24 17.76 1.98
CA GLY A 597 28.90 19.11 2.41
C GLY A 597 27.45 19.48 2.14
N GLY A 598 26.58 18.52 1.84
CA GLY A 598 25.15 18.76 1.65
C GLY A 598 24.24 17.95 2.56
N ILE A 599 22.95 18.22 2.42
CA ILE A 599 21.86 17.61 3.18
C ILE A 599 21.03 16.67 2.32
N ILE A 600 20.44 15.66 2.97
CA ILE A 600 19.53 14.71 2.32
C ILE A 600 18.28 15.46 1.84
N ASN A 601 18.12 15.57 0.51
CA ASN A 601 16.92 16.07 -0.13
C ASN A 601 16.01 14.90 -0.59
N TYR A 602 15.58 14.09 0.38
CA TYR A 602 14.77 12.89 0.15
C TYR A 602 13.86 12.60 1.35
N TYR A 603 12.84 11.77 1.18
CA TYR A 603 12.01 11.34 2.30
C TYR A 603 12.83 10.43 3.24
N TYR A 604 13.16 10.92 4.43
CA TYR A 604 14.03 10.18 5.36
C TYR A 604 13.34 9.83 6.70
N PHE A 605 12.13 10.31 6.97
CA PHE A 605 11.50 10.16 8.29
C PHE A 605 11.34 8.68 8.73
N GLY A 606 11.00 7.78 7.80
CA GLY A 606 10.93 6.34 8.08
C GLY A 606 12.29 5.75 8.47
N ILE A 607 13.36 6.13 7.77
CA ILE A 607 14.73 5.73 8.08
C ILE A 607 15.18 6.33 9.42
N TYR A 608 14.76 7.56 9.71
CA TYR A 608 14.98 8.21 11.00
C TYR A 608 14.34 7.43 12.16
N LEU A 609 13.10 6.98 12.03
CA LEU A 609 12.45 6.17 13.08
C LEU A 609 13.24 4.90 13.39
N VAL A 610 13.86 4.27 12.37
CA VAL A 610 14.78 3.15 12.58
C VAL A 610 16.07 3.60 13.29
N GLY A 611 16.65 4.72 12.87
CA GLY A 611 17.80 5.35 13.54
C GLY A 611 17.52 5.70 15.02
N PHE A 612 16.30 6.09 15.35
CA PHE A 612 15.85 6.34 16.72
C PHE A 612 15.87 5.06 17.56
N LEU A 613 15.37 3.93 17.03
CA LEU A 613 15.46 2.63 17.73
C LEU A 613 16.91 2.16 17.91
N ILE A 614 17.79 2.44 16.93
CA ILE A 614 19.23 2.17 17.07
C ILE A 614 19.81 2.95 18.25
N LYS A 615 19.48 4.23 18.40
CA LYS A 615 19.95 5.04 19.53
C LYS A 615 19.43 4.52 20.87
N LEU A 616 18.16 4.09 20.94
CA LEU A 616 17.56 3.51 22.13
C LEU A 616 18.08 2.12 22.48
N THR A 617 18.47 1.31 21.51
CA THR A 617 18.92 -0.07 21.75
C THR A 617 20.44 -0.17 21.92
N GLY A 618 21.19 0.77 21.34
CA GLY A 618 22.65 0.76 21.32
C GLY A 618 23.25 -0.27 20.36
N ILE A 619 22.41 -0.96 19.58
CA ILE A 619 22.82 -2.04 18.68
C ILE A 619 23.44 -1.46 17.41
N TYR A 620 24.51 -2.07 16.90
CA TYR A 620 25.16 -1.61 15.67
C TYR A 620 24.20 -1.59 14.48
N ALA A 621 24.32 -0.56 13.62
CA ALA A 621 23.38 -0.29 12.54
C ALA A 621 23.19 -1.50 11.60
N GLU A 622 24.27 -2.22 11.30
CA GLU A 622 24.28 -3.41 10.44
C GLU A 622 23.44 -4.57 10.99
N VAL A 623 23.38 -4.73 12.32
CA VAL A 623 22.54 -5.72 13.00
C VAL A 623 21.12 -5.19 13.18
N ALA A 624 20.98 -3.93 13.60
CA ALA A 624 19.69 -3.31 13.83
C ALA A 624 18.84 -3.17 12.57
N PHE A 625 19.47 -2.89 11.40
CA PHE A 625 18.78 -2.86 10.11
C PHE A 625 18.06 -4.20 9.83
N ASN A 626 18.70 -5.30 10.20
CA ASN A 626 18.15 -6.65 10.09
C ASN A 626 17.01 -6.94 11.08
N LEU A 627 16.92 -6.22 12.21
CA LEU A 627 15.86 -6.34 13.21
C LEU A 627 14.68 -5.39 12.96
N ALA A 628 14.93 -4.25 12.32
CA ALA A 628 13.92 -3.25 12.00
C ALA A 628 12.88 -3.80 10.99
N ILE A 629 13.31 -4.51 9.96
CA ILE A 629 12.42 -5.08 8.94
C ILE A 629 11.42 -6.10 9.57
N PRO A 630 11.86 -7.11 10.35
CA PRO A 630 10.96 -7.98 11.11
C PRO A 630 10.01 -7.22 12.04
N THR A 631 10.47 -6.11 12.64
CA THR A 631 9.63 -5.29 13.54
C THR A 631 8.48 -4.63 12.79
N LEU A 632 8.76 -4.03 11.63
CA LEU A 632 7.73 -3.44 10.77
C LEU A 632 6.71 -4.49 10.30
N PHE A 633 7.18 -5.68 9.95
CA PHE A 633 6.31 -6.81 9.62
C PHE A 633 5.42 -7.22 10.80
N ALA A 634 6.00 -7.44 11.98
CA ALA A 634 5.26 -7.86 13.17
C ALA A 634 4.25 -6.80 13.64
N LEU A 635 4.60 -5.51 13.59
CA LEU A 635 3.67 -4.41 13.86
C LEU A 635 2.53 -4.38 12.86
N THR A 636 2.79 -4.59 11.56
CA THR A 636 1.74 -4.68 10.54
C THR A 636 0.76 -5.81 10.86
N VAL A 637 1.25 -7.01 11.17
CA VAL A 637 0.41 -8.18 11.52
C VAL A 637 -0.46 -7.88 12.74
N VAL A 638 0.14 -7.37 13.82
CA VAL A 638 -0.57 -7.13 15.09
C VAL A 638 -1.56 -5.98 14.99
N ASN A 639 -1.20 -4.89 14.29
CA ASN A 639 -2.10 -3.75 14.09
C ASN A 639 -3.28 -4.12 13.18
N ALA A 640 -3.04 -4.91 12.13
CA ALA A 640 -4.11 -5.44 11.28
C ALA A 640 -5.07 -6.35 12.08
N PHE A 641 -4.51 -7.22 12.94
CA PHE A 641 -5.31 -8.02 13.86
C PHE A 641 -6.12 -7.15 14.82
N ALA A 642 -5.54 -6.09 15.40
CA ALA A 642 -6.24 -5.21 16.33
C ALA A 642 -7.48 -4.56 15.71
N VAL A 643 -7.35 -4.08 14.47
CA VAL A 643 -8.46 -3.49 13.70
C VAL A 643 -9.50 -4.55 13.36
N ALA A 644 -9.07 -5.70 12.81
CA ALA A 644 -9.99 -6.78 12.42
C ALA A 644 -10.74 -7.36 13.62
N TYR A 645 -10.04 -7.65 14.72
CA TYR A 645 -10.61 -8.15 15.97
C TYR A 645 -11.64 -7.17 16.54
N SER A 646 -11.33 -5.88 16.52
CA SER A 646 -12.24 -4.81 16.97
C SER A 646 -13.47 -4.66 16.07
N ALA A 647 -13.34 -4.92 14.78
CA ALA A 647 -14.45 -4.82 13.82
C ALA A 647 -15.46 -5.97 13.95
N VAL A 648 -15.06 -7.15 14.45
CA VAL A 648 -15.97 -8.28 14.66
C VAL A 648 -16.91 -8.00 15.84
N ARG A 649 -18.21 -7.79 15.56
CA ARG A 649 -19.26 -7.77 16.58
C ARG A 649 -19.47 -9.17 17.12
N VAL A 650 -19.25 -9.37 18.42
CA VAL A 650 -19.82 -10.54 19.11
C VAL A 650 -21.33 -10.29 19.23
N PRO A 651 -22.19 -11.21 18.76
CA PRO A 651 -23.62 -11.09 18.98
C PRO A 651 -23.91 -10.98 20.48
N VAL A 652 -24.69 -9.97 20.87
CA VAL A 652 -25.12 -9.70 22.27
C VAL A 652 -25.68 -10.95 22.96
N ALA A 653 -26.20 -11.93 22.21
CA ALA A 653 -26.66 -13.22 22.72
C ALA A 653 -25.59 -14.02 23.49
N LEU A 654 -24.30 -13.89 23.16
CA LEU A 654 -23.21 -14.56 23.89
C LEU A 654 -22.77 -13.80 25.15
N GLU A 655 -23.04 -12.49 25.24
CA GLU A 655 -22.76 -11.69 26.44
C GLU A 655 -23.81 -11.92 27.55
N VAL A 656 -25.07 -12.15 27.17
CA VAL A 656 -26.14 -12.51 28.13
C VAL A 656 -25.88 -13.88 28.76
N ILE A 657 -25.48 -14.88 27.95
CA ILE A 657 -25.13 -16.21 28.47
C ILE A 657 -23.90 -16.17 29.40
N ARG A 658 -22.95 -15.27 29.16
CA ARG A 658 -21.78 -15.06 30.03
C ARG A 658 -22.15 -14.36 31.34
N ARG A 659 -23.06 -13.38 31.30
CA ARG A 659 -23.57 -12.68 32.50
C ARG A 659 -24.44 -13.58 33.37
N ASP A 660 -25.30 -14.40 32.78
CA ASP A 660 -26.15 -15.34 33.51
C ASP A 660 -25.33 -16.51 34.11
N GLY A 661 -24.25 -16.91 33.43
CA GLY A 661 -23.30 -17.92 33.93
C GLY A 661 -22.44 -17.48 35.11
N ASP A 662 -22.11 -16.20 35.23
CA ASP A 662 -21.40 -15.64 36.40
C ASP A 662 -22.35 -15.31 37.56
N ALA A 663 -23.57 -14.82 37.28
CA ALA A 663 -24.59 -14.61 38.32
C ALA A 663 -25.04 -15.93 38.98
N GLY A 664 -25.11 -17.02 38.21
CA GLY A 664 -25.39 -18.36 38.73
C GLY A 664 -24.28 -18.97 39.60
N ARG A 665 -23.06 -18.38 39.62
CA ARG A 665 -21.96 -18.83 40.47
C ARG A 665 -21.78 -18.02 41.76
N GLU A 666 -22.34 -16.80 41.82
CA GLU A 666 -22.38 -16.00 43.06
C GLU A 666 -23.62 -16.34 43.92
N GLY A 667 -24.75 -16.75 43.32
CA GLY A 667 -25.96 -17.15 44.07
C GLY A 667 -25.83 -18.42 44.93
N ASP A 668 -24.93 -19.34 44.57
CA ASP A 668 -24.72 -20.60 45.29
C ASP A 668 -23.71 -20.49 46.45
N ARG A 669 -23.17 -19.29 46.73
CA ARG A 669 -22.25 -19.05 47.86
C ARG A 669 -22.84 -18.29 49.05
N GLU A 670 -24.04 -17.72 48.93
CA GLU A 670 -24.67 -16.90 49.99
C GLU A 670 -25.86 -17.56 50.71
N THR A 671 -26.16 -18.85 50.47
CA THR A 671 -27.28 -19.55 51.13
C THR A 671 -26.83 -20.75 51.98
N GLY A 672 -25.78 -20.56 52.77
CA GLY A 672 -25.25 -21.59 53.67
C GLY A 672 -24.90 -21.08 55.05
N ASP A 673 -25.86 -20.48 55.77
CA ASP A 673 -25.80 -20.38 57.23
C ASP A 673 -27.19 -20.14 57.84
N GLY A 674 -27.60 -21.04 58.76
CA GLY A 674 -28.65 -20.80 59.75
C GLY A 674 -29.97 -21.57 59.59
N GLU A 675 -30.08 -22.75 60.21
CA GLU A 675 -30.90 -22.97 61.42
C GLU A 675 -31.24 -24.45 61.66
N THR A 676 -31.26 -24.75 62.95
CA THR A 676 -31.39 -26.01 63.69
C THR A 676 -32.79 -26.63 63.71
N GLY A 677 -32.89 -27.95 63.91
CA GLY A 677 -33.99 -28.56 64.67
C GLY A 677 -34.51 -29.91 64.20
N ASP A 678 -34.09 -30.97 64.90
CA ASP A 678 -34.80 -32.19 65.32
C ASP A 678 -35.70 -33.00 64.37
N GLY A 679 -35.49 -34.33 64.38
CA GLY A 679 -36.59 -35.30 64.20
C GLY A 679 -36.29 -36.53 63.34
N GLU A 680 -35.61 -37.51 63.94
CA GLU A 680 -35.89 -38.95 63.92
C GLU A 680 -36.52 -39.68 62.68
N THR A 681 -35.88 -40.82 62.38
CA THR A 681 -36.40 -42.12 61.86
C THR A 681 -36.48 -42.37 60.35
N GLY A 682 -35.85 -43.49 59.94
CA GLY A 682 -36.49 -44.46 59.04
C GLY A 682 -35.77 -44.79 57.72
N ASP A 683 -34.92 -45.82 57.77
CA ASP A 683 -34.80 -46.94 56.82
C ASP A 683 -34.62 -46.77 55.30
N GLY A 684 -33.69 -47.59 54.77
CA GLY A 684 -33.78 -48.21 53.45
C GLY A 684 -32.88 -47.58 52.37
N GLU A 685 -31.63 -48.03 52.22
CA GLU A 685 -31.22 -49.13 51.31
C GLU A 685 -30.70 -48.62 49.94
N THR A 686 -29.40 -48.86 49.74
CA THR A 686 -28.72 -49.33 48.50
C THR A 686 -28.85 -48.48 47.21
N GLY A 687 -27.80 -48.15 46.46
CA GLY A 687 -26.39 -48.56 46.45
C GLY A 687 -25.75 -48.01 45.17
N ASP A 688 -24.43 -47.86 45.20
CA ASP A 688 -23.40 -47.98 44.14
C ASP A 688 -23.78 -47.65 42.68
N GLY A 689 -22.98 -46.92 41.89
CA GLY A 689 -21.60 -46.51 42.03
C GLY A 689 -21.05 -46.01 40.68
N GLU A 690 -19.87 -45.38 40.76
CA GLU A 690 -18.79 -45.22 39.73
C GLU A 690 -19.15 -44.57 38.38
N ILE A 691 -18.66 -43.37 38.01
CA ILE A 691 -17.29 -42.86 37.81
C ILE A 691 -16.47 -43.64 36.76
N ARG A 692 -15.92 -42.85 35.80
CA ARG A 692 -14.84 -43.08 34.81
C ARG A 692 -15.36 -43.38 33.40
N GLU A 693 -14.94 -42.67 32.35
CA GLU A 693 -13.69 -41.91 32.08
C GLU A 693 -13.97 -40.64 31.27
#